data_AF-A0AA88XTS1-F1
#
_entry.id   AF-A0AA88XTS1-F1
#
_cell.length_a   1.000
_cell.length_b   1.000
_cell.length_c   1.000
_cell.angle_alpha   90.00
_cell.angle_beta   90.00
_cell.angle_gamma   90.00
#
_symmetry.space_group_name_H-M   'P 1'
#
loop_
_entity.id
_entity.type
_entity.pdbx_description
1 polymer ?
#
loop_
_entity_poly.entity_id
_entity_poly.type
_entity_poly.pdbx_seq_one_letter_code
_entity_poly.pdbx_strand_id
1 'polypeptide(L)'
;AVVVIVILVFCGGYLAGFLRPDAINRLVSWKTKVRHERSEPWRTKISDYGTESCVRLIDADGDGLDDVIVGLALGKGVSSMVTKATMGEFCRNNGMEEPCAGMIIALRGYDGEELWRRNVYSEIFALNCHGVDVDKDGRYECIATGRLGTIIAVDVRTGNILWEGSDNNYRRDWNIYSSATVQDMDFDGVREIIISHGGDPTVPAEIHKRKSNRIVMVSGATGVPIGRPLITPEDKETYMSPVIHERRDGSQYVLIGSGGETVGGLFLVISLPDFYRYALGYDKNYAVSNVKGNYDKFGFKAADENGLIELYRSEIKGVMVPPVLADVNKDGVRDILMSCFDGTMILFDGETLNILWKVEFGVMESYSSPSPGHFNEDDILDFMVHWSVGSWPTYNATNTIVLDGRDGTVLWNLTSNRYDVTSDLTIQSEAGDFDLFLFRVQGRNGRDPFPVGAIHGATGVQRIITKRSTDDTNHELDDETVIVPESYFRSARAISRKKFKECEMDHRVFLTEMFALGRHTMRAAPKLWEKSAEKYFYRLSESDRKLAAKVKAQYSGNKTMKQADMPWKGKRSVDGPLCVISEPDERTTGAIGDVDGDGKLDAIVNMVSVGVIRDEETNYVKMKFDVDIYKVNIEEILPDAPKINLNVTIHPRMLTKEYHAPAKWNFRSGSRQTWAGYMGTYGDSVYS
;
A
#
# COMPACT_ATOMS: atom_id res chain seq x y z
N ALA A 1 -66.73 5.54 55.72
CA ALA A 1 -66.01 5.28 54.46
C ALA A 1 -64.59 5.88 54.46
N VAL A 2 -63.79 5.63 55.52
CA VAL A 2 -62.39 6.10 55.66
C VAL A 2 -61.47 4.98 56.17
N VAL A 3 -61.93 3.72 56.23
CA VAL A 3 -61.15 2.58 56.78
C VAL A 3 -60.63 1.61 55.70
N VAL A 4 -60.91 1.84 54.41
CA VAL A 4 -60.42 0.97 53.31
C VAL A 4 -59.17 1.53 52.61
N ILE A 5 -58.76 2.78 52.89
CA ILE A 5 -57.62 3.42 52.18
C ILE A 5 -56.29 3.30 52.93
N VAL A 6 -56.28 2.96 54.24
CA VAL A 6 -55.02 2.84 55.00
C VAL A 6 -54.37 1.45 54.88
N ILE A 7 -55.09 0.43 54.39
CA ILE A 7 -54.53 -0.92 54.22
C ILE A 7 -53.85 -1.12 52.85
N LEU A 8 -54.15 -0.30 51.83
CA LEU A 8 -53.50 -0.42 50.51
C LEU A 8 -52.17 0.34 50.38
N VAL A 9 -51.83 1.23 51.31
CA VAL A 9 -50.55 1.96 51.29
C VAL A 9 -49.42 1.22 52.03
N PHE A 10 -49.73 0.32 52.95
CA PHE A 10 -48.69 -0.45 53.66
C PHE A 10 -48.35 -1.82 53.04
N CYS A 11 -49.18 -2.37 52.15
CA CYS A 11 -48.84 -3.62 51.43
C CYS A 11 -48.06 -3.41 50.12
N GLY A 12 -48.06 -2.20 49.55
CA GLY A 12 -47.24 -1.86 48.38
C GLY A 12 -45.77 -1.56 48.69
N GLY A 13 -45.43 -1.32 49.96
CA GLY A 13 -44.08 -0.95 50.40
C GLY A 13 -43.18 -2.12 50.79
N TYR A 14 -43.72 -3.35 50.90
CA TYR A 14 -42.96 -4.50 51.42
C TYR A 14 -42.52 -5.53 50.36
N LEU A 15 -42.89 -5.33 49.09
CA LEU A 15 -42.39 -6.13 47.95
C LEU A 15 -41.44 -5.36 47.02
N ALA A 16 -41.21 -4.07 47.29
CA ALA A 16 -40.30 -3.21 46.52
C ALA A 16 -38.84 -3.20 47.07
N GLY A 17 -38.51 -4.10 48.00
CA GLY A 17 -37.17 -4.22 48.61
C GLY A 17 -36.34 -5.42 48.13
N PHE A 18 -36.86 -6.25 47.21
CA PHE A 18 -36.22 -7.50 46.78
C PHE A 18 -36.03 -7.66 45.26
N LEU A 19 -36.17 -6.58 44.49
CA LEU A 19 -35.78 -6.58 43.08
C LEU A 19 -34.54 -5.69 42.91
N ARG A 20 -33.37 -6.34 42.82
CA ARG A 20 -32.12 -5.70 42.43
C ARG A 20 -32.30 -5.03 41.06
N PRO A 21 -31.69 -3.85 40.80
CA PRO A 21 -31.63 -3.23 39.47
C PRO A 21 -31.07 -4.17 38.37
N ASP A 22 -30.37 -5.23 38.77
CA ASP A 22 -29.80 -6.24 37.88
C ASP A 22 -30.85 -7.12 37.15
N ALA A 23 -32.10 -7.15 37.61
CA ALA A 23 -33.12 -8.04 37.04
C ALA A 23 -33.86 -7.43 35.84
N ILE A 24 -33.90 -6.10 35.69
CA ILE A 24 -34.54 -5.43 34.55
C ILE A 24 -33.54 -5.19 33.41
N ASN A 25 -32.24 -5.04 33.72
CA ASN A 25 -31.18 -5.05 32.70
C ASN A 25 -30.90 -6.44 32.10
N ARG A 26 -31.47 -7.52 32.66
CA ARG A 26 -31.36 -8.88 32.11
C ARG A 26 -32.44 -9.24 31.08
N LEU A 27 -33.41 -8.37 30.82
CA LEU A 27 -34.51 -8.65 29.88
C LEU A 27 -34.50 -7.78 28.61
N VAL A 28 -33.52 -6.88 28.45
CA VAL A 28 -33.35 -6.07 27.21
C VAL A 28 -31.93 -6.20 26.59
N SER A 29 -31.05 -7.05 27.15
CA SER A 29 -29.79 -7.40 26.48
C SER A 29 -29.84 -8.80 25.86
N TRP A 30 -30.84 -9.08 25.03
CA TRP A 30 -30.61 -10.02 23.92
C TRP A 30 -29.84 -9.28 22.83
N LYS A 31 -28.60 -8.83 23.13
CA LYS A 31 -27.58 -8.83 22.10
C LYS A 31 -27.37 -10.30 21.83
N THR A 32 -27.98 -10.82 20.76
CA THR A 32 -27.48 -12.02 20.11
C THR A 32 -25.98 -11.83 19.97
N LYS A 33 -25.18 -12.47 20.83
CA LYS A 33 -23.83 -12.86 20.44
C LYS A 33 -24.08 -13.78 19.26
N VAL A 34 -24.08 -13.22 18.06
CA VAL A 34 -23.98 -14.05 16.86
C VAL A 34 -22.64 -14.74 17.06
N ARG A 35 -22.72 -16.03 17.38
CA ARG A 35 -21.55 -16.88 17.44
C ARG A 35 -21.26 -17.15 15.99
N HIS A 36 -20.49 -16.25 15.39
CA HIS A 36 -20.16 -16.33 13.99
C HIS A 36 -19.41 -17.63 13.73
N GLU A 37 -19.86 -18.34 12.70
CA GLU A 37 -19.38 -19.66 12.33
C GLU A 37 -18.31 -19.50 11.25
N ARG A 38 -17.27 -20.33 11.31
CA ARG A 38 -16.22 -20.45 10.28
C ARG A 38 -16.81 -20.34 8.87
N SER A 39 -16.32 -19.40 8.08
CA SER A 39 -16.73 -19.22 6.69
C SER A 39 -15.73 -19.87 5.73
N GLU A 40 -16.22 -20.28 4.56
CA GLU A 40 -15.34 -20.79 3.50
C GLU A 40 -14.53 -19.65 2.86
N PRO A 41 -13.33 -19.93 2.33
CA PRO A 41 -12.59 -18.98 1.50
C PRO A 41 -13.46 -18.43 0.35
N TRP A 42 -13.38 -17.11 0.12
CA TRP A 42 -14.16 -16.43 -0.91
C TRP A 42 -13.29 -15.58 -1.84
N ARG A 43 -13.88 -15.17 -2.97
CA ARG A 43 -13.28 -14.27 -3.97
C ARG A 43 -14.31 -13.25 -4.45
N THR A 44 -14.00 -11.97 -4.34
CA THR A 44 -14.75 -10.87 -4.96
C THR A 44 -13.95 -10.29 -6.12
N LYS A 45 -14.49 -10.36 -7.34
CA LYS A 45 -13.87 -9.82 -8.55
C LYS A 45 -14.51 -8.49 -8.95
N ILE A 46 -13.69 -7.46 -9.14
CA ILE A 46 -14.09 -6.12 -9.57
C ILE A 46 -13.42 -5.83 -10.91
N SER A 47 -14.21 -5.77 -11.98
CA SER A 47 -13.70 -5.67 -13.35
C SER A 47 -13.52 -4.21 -13.80
N ASP A 48 -12.49 -3.96 -14.60
CA ASP A 48 -12.12 -2.64 -15.16
C ASP A 48 -11.63 -1.60 -14.13
N TYR A 49 -11.32 -2.06 -12.93
CA TYR A 49 -10.65 -1.31 -11.88
C TYR A 49 -9.31 -1.95 -11.54
N GLY A 50 -8.36 -1.13 -11.07
CA GLY A 50 -7.14 -1.56 -10.40
C GLY A 50 -7.08 -1.03 -8.97
N THR A 51 -6.03 -1.39 -8.22
CA THR A 51 -5.76 -0.80 -6.91
C THR A 51 -4.27 -0.77 -6.61
N GLU A 52 -3.79 0.36 -6.08
CA GLU A 52 -2.53 0.46 -5.34
C GLU A 52 -2.78 0.63 -3.83
N SER A 53 -4.03 0.47 -3.41
CA SER A 53 -4.47 0.68 -2.03
C SER A 53 -4.06 -0.47 -1.13
N CYS A 54 -3.65 -0.11 0.09
CA CYS A 54 -3.62 -1.03 1.19
C CYS A 54 -5.04 -1.53 1.55
N VAL A 55 -5.14 -2.74 2.07
CA VAL A 55 -6.37 -3.26 2.70
C VAL A 55 -6.44 -2.77 4.14
N ARG A 56 -7.62 -2.39 4.63
CA ARG A 56 -7.89 -2.15 6.07
C ARG A 56 -8.98 -3.08 6.57
N LEU A 57 -8.80 -3.56 7.80
CA LEU A 57 -9.78 -4.40 8.48
C LEU A 57 -10.44 -3.62 9.62
N ILE A 58 -11.76 -3.48 9.56
CA ILE A 58 -12.57 -2.73 10.54
C ILE A 58 -14.05 -3.10 10.41
N ASP A 59 -14.75 -3.22 11.54
CA ASP A 59 -16.21 -3.44 11.61
C ASP A 59 -16.99 -2.30 10.92
N ALA A 60 -17.45 -2.56 9.70
CA ALA A 60 -18.08 -1.58 8.82
C ALA A 60 -19.61 -1.72 8.78
N ASP A 61 -20.22 -2.81 9.24
CA ASP A 61 -21.68 -2.88 9.36
C ASP A 61 -22.21 -2.96 10.81
N GLY A 62 -21.32 -3.01 11.79
CA GLY A 62 -21.64 -3.02 13.21
C GLY A 62 -22.01 -4.41 13.76
N ASP A 63 -21.73 -5.48 13.01
CA ASP A 63 -21.98 -6.86 13.42
C ASP A 63 -20.93 -7.42 14.40
N GLY A 64 -19.83 -6.68 14.57
CA GLY A 64 -18.73 -7.00 15.48
C GLY A 64 -17.65 -7.91 14.89
N LEU A 65 -17.64 -8.15 13.58
CA LEU A 65 -16.55 -8.75 12.82
C LEU A 65 -15.79 -7.68 12.02
N ASP A 66 -14.54 -7.95 11.69
CA ASP A 66 -13.77 -7.05 10.84
C ASP A 66 -14.18 -7.19 9.37
N ASP A 67 -14.50 -6.07 8.72
CA ASP A 67 -14.80 -5.98 7.29
C ASP A 67 -13.62 -5.40 6.51
N VAL A 68 -13.65 -5.54 5.19
CA VAL A 68 -12.57 -5.15 4.29
C VAL A 68 -12.86 -3.79 3.65
N ILE A 69 -12.01 -2.80 3.92
CA ILE A 69 -12.01 -1.51 3.22
C ILE A 69 -10.83 -1.44 2.25
N VAL A 70 -11.07 -1.05 0.99
CA VAL A 70 -10.03 -0.89 -0.01
C VAL A 70 -10.34 0.26 -0.99
N GLY A 71 -9.30 1.01 -1.37
CA GLY A 71 -9.36 2.00 -2.44
C GLY A 71 -9.20 1.36 -3.81
N LEU A 72 -9.91 1.87 -4.80
CA LEU A 72 -9.88 1.42 -6.18
C LEU A 72 -9.70 2.61 -7.12
N ALA A 73 -9.25 2.32 -8.32
CA ALA A 73 -9.20 3.28 -9.40
C ALA A 73 -9.67 2.69 -10.70
N LEU A 74 -10.34 3.52 -11.50
CA LEU A 74 -10.74 3.15 -12.84
C LEU A 74 -9.48 2.88 -13.67
N GLY A 75 -9.45 1.76 -14.40
CA GLY A 75 -8.33 1.30 -15.20
C GLY A 75 -7.96 2.14 -16.44
N LYS A 76 -8.05 3.47 -16.35
CA LYS A 76 -7.88 4.44 -17.44
C LYS A 76 -7.01 5.61 -16.98
N GLY A 77 -6.25 6.18 -17.92
CA GLY A 77 -5.38 7.35 -17.71
C GLY A 77 -6.11 8.56 -17.14
N VAL A 78 -5.89 8.90 -15.86
CA VAL A 78 -6.50 10.11 -15.24
C VAL A 78 -5.49 11.17 -14.81
N SER A 79 -4.18 10.94 -14.98
CA SER A 79 -3.12 11.84 -14.49
C SER A 79 -3.22 13.29 -14.97
N SER A 80 -3.82 13.53 -16.13
CA SER A 80 -4.04 14.85 -16.74
C SER A 80 -5.38 15.50 -16.34
N MET A 81 -6.25 14.78 -15.62
CA MET A 81 -7.58 15.25 -15.21
C MET A 81 -7.51 16.14 -13.97
N VAL A 82 -6.63 17.14 -14.02
CA VAL A 82 -6.30 18.04 -12.89
C VAL A 82 -7.34 19.14 -12.65
N THR A 83 -8.42 19.22 -13.46
CA THR A 83 -9.49 20.20 -13.28
C THR A 83 -10.86 19.51 -13.29
N LYS A 84 -11.87 20.12 -12.65
CA LYS A 84 -13.25 19.59 -12.70
C LYS A 84 -13.77 19.48 -14.13
N ALA A 85 -13.43 20.44 -15.00
CA ALA A 85 -13.87 20.42 -16.39
C ALA A 85 -13.29 19.22 -17.17
N THR A 86 -11.98 18.98 -17.04
CA THR A 86 -11.31 17.85 -17.73
C THR A 86 -11.75 16.51 -17.16
N MET A 87 -11.85 16.37 -15.83
CA MET A 87 -12.42 15.17 -15.20
C MET A 87 -13.85 14.92 -15.68
N GLY A 88 -14.64 15.96 -15.85
CA GLY A 88 -16.01 15.81 -16.28
C GLY A 88 -16.20 15.39 -17.72
N GLU A 89 -15.39 15.95 -18.61
CA GLU A 89 -15.32 15.46 -19.98
C GLU A 89 -14.87 14.00 -20.01
N PHE A 90 -13.86 13.63 -19.22
CA PHE A 90 -13.41 12.26 -19.08
C PHE A 90 -14.53 11.32 -18.62
N CYS A 91 -15.28 11.64 -17.57
CA CYS A 91 -16.37 10.80 -17.10
C CYS A 91 -17.48 10.66 -18.15
N ARG A 92 -17.91 11.76 -18.78
CA ARG A 92 -18.93 11.73 -19.85
C ARG A 92 -18.50 10.92 -21.06
N ASN A 93 -17.25 11.05 -21.51
CA ASN A 93 -16.69 10.28 -22.63
C ASN A 93 -16.64 8.78 -22.33
N ASN A 94 -16.61 8.42 -21.04
CA ASN A 94 -16.65 7.04 -20.58
C ASN A 94 -18.06 6.57 -20.16
N GLY A 95 -19.09 7.40 -20.35
CA GLY A 95 -20.48 7.06 -20.01
C GLY A 95 -20.76 6.95 -18.51
N MET A 96 -20.00 7.70 -17.68
CA MET A 96 -20.10 7.67 -16.21
C MET A 96 -20.44 9.05 -15.65
N GLU A 97 -21.01 9.05 -14.44
CA GLU A 97 -21.28 10.27 -13.68
C GLU A 97 -20.04 10.72 -12.90
N GLU A 98 -19.87 12.02 -12.72
CA GLU A 98 -18.78 12.58 -11.92
C GLU A 98 -19.09 12.50 -10.41
N PRO A 99 -18.09 12.16 -9.56
CA PRO A 99 -16.76 11.68 -9.92
C PRO A 99 -16.75 10.19 -10.33
N CYS A 100 -15.82 9.80 -11.19
CA CYS A 100 -15.78 8.43 -11.75
C CYS A 100 -14.40 7.74 -11.72
N ALA A 101 -13.33 8.46 -11.38
CA ALA A 101 -11.97 7.97 -11.56
C ALA A 101 -11.45 7.13 -10.38
N GLY A 102 -11.86 7.46 -9.15
CA GLY A 102 -11.52 6.68 -7.96
C GLY A 102 -12.76 6.17 -7.22
N MET A 103 -12.56 5.19 -6.36
CA MET A 103 -13.61 4.62 -5.53
C MET A 103 -13.06 4.09 -4.21
N ILE A 104 -13.88 4.05 -3.17
CA ILE A 104 -13.65 3.26 -1.95
C ILE A 104 -14.80 2.25 -1.85
N ILE A 105 -14.48 1.02 -1.49
CA ILE A 105 -15.45 -0.05 -1.30
C ILE A 105 -15.25 -0.70 0.07
N ALA A 106 -16.36 -1.04 0.72
CA ALA A 106 -16.42 -1.90 1.88
C ALA A 106 -17.04 -3.24 1.50
N LEU A 107 -16.35 -4.33 1.85
CA LEU A 107 -16.80 -5.71 1.65
C LEU A 107 -16.89 -6.40 3.00
N ARG A 108 -17.94 -7.17 3.22
CA ARG A 108 -18.12 -7.91 4.46
C ARG A 108 -17.04 -8.98 4.59
N GLY A 109 -16.44 -9.08 5.78
CA GLY A 109 -15.27 -9.91 6.04
C GLY A 109 -15.45 -11.40 5.71
N TYR A 110 -16.58 -11.98 6.13
CA TYR A 110 -16.77 -13.44 6.10
C TYR A 110 -17.28 -14.01 4.77
N ASP A 111 -17.92 -13.22 3.90
CA ASP A 111 -18.48 -13.69 2.62
C ASP A 111 -18.11 -12.83 1.39
N GLY A 112 -17.48 -11.67 1.59
CA GLY A 112 -17.08 -10.76 0.52
C GLY A 112 -18.23 -9.98 -0.12
N GLU A 113 -19.43 -9.98 0.46
CA GLU A 113 -20.56 -9.17 -0.01
C GLU A 113 -20.25 -7.68 0.11
N GLU A 114 -20.66 -6.89 -0.88
CA GLU A 114 -20.50 -5.43 -0.80
C GLU A 114 -21.45 -4.83 0.24
N LEU A 115 -20.88 -4.09 1.19
CA LEU A 115 -21.62 -3.30 2.17
C LEU A 115 -21.98 -1.93 1.58
N TRP A 116 -20.98 -1.24 1.03
CA TRP A 116 -21.16 0.03 0.34
C TRP A 116 -19.98 0.34 -0.59
N ARG A 117 -20.23 1.27 -1.52
CA ARG A 117 -19.20 1.89 -2.36
C ARG A 117 -19.40 3.39 -2.51
N ARG A 118 -18.30 4.10 -2.75
CA ARG A 118 -18.28 5.56 -2.92
C ARG A 118 -17.30 5.99 -3.98
N ASN A 119 -17.79 6.70 -4.99
CA ASN A 119 -16.91 7.31 -5.98
C ASN A 119 -16.27 8.56 -5.41
N VAL A 120 -15.00 8.76 -5.77
CA VAL A 120 -14.19 9.89 -5.33
C VAL A 120 -13.43 10.47 -6.53
N TYR A 121 -12.86 11.66 -6.35
CA TYR A 121 -12.28 12.42 -7.44
C TYR A 121 -11.24 11.64 -8.25
N SER A 122 -10.31 10.94 -7.59
CA SER A 122 -9.27 10.12 -8.23
C SER A 122 -8.86 8.93 -7.36
N GLU A 123 -7.94 8.10 -7.87
CA GLU A 123 -7.40 6.92 -7.19
C GLU A 123 -7.08 7.16 -5.72
N ILE A 124 -7.56 6.26 -4.87
CA ILE A 124 -7.16 6.13 -3.47
C ILE A 124 -6.15 5.00 -3.38
N PHE A 125 -4.92 5.32 -2.98
CA PHE A 125 -3.86 4.33 -2.77
C PHE A 125 -3.43 4.25 -1.30
N ALA A 126 -3.96 5.11 -0.42
CA ALA A 126 -3.73 5.01 1.03
C ALA A 126 -5.00 5.24 1.83
N LEU A 127 -5.15 4.45 2.89
CA LEU A 127 -6.28 4.47 3.83
C LEU A 127 -5.73 4.45 5.26
N ASN A 128 -6.24 5.32 6.13
CA ASN A 128 -5.99 5.29 7.57
C ASN A 128 -7.33 5.32 8.30
N CYS A 129 -7.75 4.18 8.85
CA CYS A 129 -9.08 3.98 9.45
C CYS A 129 -9.04 3.82 10.98
N HIS A 130 -7.89 4.07 11.60
CA HIS A 130 -7.67 3.83 13.04
C HIS A 130 -7.09 5.06 13.75
N GLY A 131 -7.10 6.21 13.08
CA GLY A 131 -6.40 7.43 13.48
C GLY A 131 -7.30 8.57 13.95
N VAL A 132 -8.48 8.78 13.38
CA VAL A 132 -9.22 10.03 13.63
C VAL A 132 -10.70 9.73 13.83
N ASP A 133 -11.24 10.21 14.95
CA ASP A 133 -12.69 10.25 15.23
C ASP A 133 -13.15 11.68 14.89
N VAL A 134 -13.57 11.85 13.64
CA VAL A 134 -13.88 13.13 13.00
C VAL A 134 -15.20 13.68 13.53
N ASP A 135 -16.22 12.85 13.68
CA ASP A 135 -17.55 13.28 14.13
C ASP A 135 -17.82 13.11 15.63
N LYS A 136 -16.86 12.55 16.37
CA LYS A 136 -16.85 12.38 17.83
C LYS A 136 -17.92 11.39 18.30
N ASP A 137 -18.24 10.39 17.48
CA ASP A 137 -19.16 9.32 17.85
C ASP A 137 -18.48 8.20 18.68
N GLY A 138 -17.16 8.27 18.84
CA GLY A 138 -16.35 7.29 19.58
C GLY A 138 -15.80 6.16 18.71
N ARG A 139 -15.95 6.24 17.38
CA ARG A 139 -15.34 5.34 16.38
C ARG A 139 -14.38 6.14 15.50
N TYR A 140 -13.52 5.42 14.77
CA TYR A 140 -12.57 6.06 13.85
C TYR A 140 -13.11 6.04 12.42
N GLU A 141 -12.90 7.15 11.73
CA GLU A 141 -13.15 7.30 10.30
C GLU A 141 -11.93 6.90 9.47
N CYS A 142 -12.20 6.55 8.20
CA CYS A 142 -11.16 6.37 7.21
C CYS A 142 -10.77 7.70 6.58
N ILE A 143 -9.54 8.14 6.83
CA ILE A 143 -8.87 9.15 6.02
C ILE A 143 -8.33 8.46 4.77
N ALA A 144 -8.86 8.82 3.61
CA ALA A 144 -8.46 8.25 2.32
C ALA A 144 -7.70 9.28 1.50
N THR A 145 -6.51 8.93 1.04
CA THR A 145 -5.65 9.81 0.24
C THR A 145 -5.19 9.15 -1.05
N GLY A 146 -4.85 9.96 -2.05
CA GLY A 146 -4.24 9.43 -3.25
C GLY A 146 -3.91 10.42 -4.34
N ARG A 147 -4.21 10.05 -5.60
CA ARG A 147 -3.82 10.80 -6.79
C ARG A 147 -4.57 12.13 -6.89
N LEU A 148 -3.99 13.06 -7.63
CA LEU A 148 -4.60 14.35 -7.99
C LEU A 148 -5.09 15.17 -6.78
N GLY A 149 -4.33 15.16 -5.70
CA GLY A 149 -4.64 15.90 -4.49
C GLY A 149 -5.87 15.38 -3.74
N THR A 150 -6.30 14.14 -4.01
CA THR A 150 -7.48 13.54 -3.37
C THR A 150 -7.19 13.26 -1.91
N ILE A 151 -7.98 13.86 -1.01
CA ILE A 151 -8.01 13.59 0.43
C ILE A 151 -9.43 13.77 0.95
N ILE A 152 -9.95 12.76 1.64
CA ILE A 152 -11.31 12.77 2.22
C ILE A 152 -11.33 12.05 3.57
N ALA A 153 -12.30 12.39 4.41
CA ALA A 153 -12.71 11.57 5.55
C ALA A 153 -14.04 10.87 5.24
N VAL A 154 -14.10 9.58 5.54
CA VAL A 154 -15.27 8.73 5.26
C VAL A 154 -15.70 8.01 6.53
N ASP A 155 -16.98 8.15 6.86
CA ASP A 155 -17.68 7.31 7.85
C ASP A 155 -17.66 5.86 7.37
N VAL A 156 -16.99 5.00 8.14
CA VAL A 156 -16.73 3.60 7.77
C VAL A 156 -18.02 2.80 7.63
N ARG A 157 -19.08 3.17 8.35
CA ARG A 157 -20.32 2.40 8.38
C ARG A 157 -21.27 2.73 7.24
N THR A 158 -21.29 3.99 6.86
CA THR A 158 -22.24 4.53 5.88
C THR A 158 -21.60 4.82 4.54
N GLY A 159 -20.27 4.87 4.49
CA GLY A 159 -19.51 5.41 3.37
C GLY A 159 -19.75 6.91 3.17
N ASN A 160 -20.35 7.64 4.11
CA ASN A 160 -20.60 9.07 3.88
C ASN A 160 -19.30 9.85 3.99
N ILE A 161 -19.09 10.78 3.04
CA ILE A 161 -17.96 11.72 3.11
C ILE A 161 -18.29 12.77 4.15
N LEU A 162 -17.47 12.88 5.19
CA LEU A 162 -17.61 13.88 6.25
C LEU A 162 -16.99 15.22 5.85
N TRP A 163 -15.82 15.16 5.23
CA TRP A 163 -15.18 16.31 4.60
C TRP A 163 -14.33 15.87 3.40
N GLU A 164 -14.11 16.80 2.47
CA GLU A 164 -13.27 16.61 1.28
C GLU A 164 -12.32 17.79 1.11
N GLY A 165 -11.07 17.49 0.75
CA GLY A 165 -10.04 18.48 0.49
C GLY A 165 -10.42 19.43 -0.66
N SER A 166 -10.13 20.73 -0.48
CA SER A 166 -10.43 21.74 -1.49
C SER A 166 -9.24 22.05 -2.40
N ASP A 167 -9.53 22.46 -3.64
CA ASP A 167 -8.53 22.88 -4.65
C ASP A 167 -7.70 24.10 -4.21
N ASN A 168 -8.21 24.87 -3.24
CA ASN A 168 -7.49 26.00 -2.67
C ASN A 168 -6.37 25.54 -1.73
N ASN A 169 -6.53 24.37 -1.12
CA ASN A 169 -5.62 23.82 -0.12
C ASN A 169 -4.65 22.81 -0.74
N TYR A 170 -5.17 21.98 -1.66
CA TYR A 170 -4.44 20.86 -2.25
C TYR A 170 -4.34 21.01 -3.75
N ARG A 171 -3.12 20.81 -4.26
CA ARG A 171 -2.86 20.90 -5.69
C ARG A 171 -3.25 19.60 -6.37
N ARG A 172 -4.11 19.70 -7.37
CA ARG A 172 -4.55 18.53 -8.16
C ARG A 172 -3.49 17.98 -9.11
N ASP A 173 -2.42 18.71 -9.38
CA ASP A 173 -1.30 18.20 -10.16
C ASP A 173 -0.35 17.33 -9.32
N TRP A 174 -0.57 17.13 -8.02
CA TRP A 174 0.27 16.34 -7.12
C TRP A 174 -0.50 15.20 -6.45
N ASN A 175 0.20 14.28 -5.79
CA ASN A 175 -0.41 13.21 -4.99
C ASN A 175 -0.41 13.56 -3.50
N ILE A 176 -1.22 12.84 -2.72
CA ILE A 176 -1.21 12.86 -1.25
C ILE A 176 -0.97 11.44 -0.74
N TYR A 177 0.14 11.24 -0.02
CA TYR A 177 0.50 9.95 0.58
C TYR A 177 -0.19 9.73 1.93
N SER A 178 -0.06 8.53 2.49
CA SER A 178 -0.79 8.11 3.69
C SER A 178 -0.66 9.13 4.82
N SER A 179 -1.74 9.37 5.54
CA SER A 179 -1.76 10.31 6.65
C SER A 179 -1.18 9.69 7.92
N ALA A 180 -0.38 10.49 8.63
CA ALA A 180 0.13 10.18 9.95
C ALA A 180 -0.63 10.97 11.01
N THR A 181 -1.16 10.31 12.04
CA THR A 181 -1.98 10.99 13.05
C THR A 181 -1.11 11.54 14.18
N VAL A 182 -1.39 12.78 14.60
CA VAL A 182 -0.81 13.40 15.80
C VAL A 182 -1.94 13.88 16.73
N GLN A 183 -1.58 14.34 17.91
CA GLN A 183 -2.53 14.87 18.90
C GLN A 183 -3.07 16.24 18.52
N ASP A 184 -4.23 16.58 19.09
CA ASP A 184 -4.97 17.85 18.93
C ASP A 184 -4.09 19.12 19.11
N MET A 185 -3.63 19.70 18.01
CA MET A 185 -2.78 20.88 17.88
C MET A 185 -3.58 22.18 17.65
N ASP A 186 -4.81 22.11 17.15
CA ASP A 186 -5.70 23.26 16.92
C ASP A 186 -6.81 23.43 17.97
N PHE A 187 -6.89 22.48 18.91
CA PHE A 187 -7.79 22.46 20.07
C PHE A 187 -9.27 22.35 19.70
N ASP A 188 -9.59 21.77 18.54
CA ASP A 188 -10.97 21.51 18.13
C ASP A 188 -11.55 20.22 18.75
N GLY A 189 -10.74 19.41 19.43
CA GLY A 189 -11.11 18.16 20.08
C GLY A 189 -11.02 16.92 19.17
N VAL A 190 -10.46 17.06 17.96
CA VAL A 190 -10.13 15.97 17.04
C VAL A 190 -8.62 15.94 16.83
N ARG A 191 -8.06 14.75 16.61
CA ARG A 191 -6.63 14.59 16.29
C ARG A 191 -6.29 15.07 14.88
N GLU A 192 -5.15 15.70 14.70
CA GLU A 192 -4.64 16.16 13.41
C GLU A 192 -3.98 15.03 12.64
N ILE A 193 -3.79 15.31 11.36
CA ILE A 193 -3.00 14.48 10.48
C ILE A 193 -1.86 15.28 9.86
N ILE A 194 -0.77 14.59 9.58
CA ILE A 194 0.36 15.06 8.78
C ILE A 194 0.35 14.28 7.48
N ILE A 195 0.48 14.99 6.37
CA ILE A 195 0.52 14.40 5.04
C ILE A 195 1.75 14.84 4.27
N SER A 196 2.25 13.95 3.41
CA SER A 196 3.17 14.30 2.33
C SER A 196 2.37 14.64 1.08
N HIS A 197 2.51 15.86 0.58
CA HIS A 197 1.90 16.32 -0.67
C HIS A 197 2.99 16.62 -1.70
N GLY A 198 3.02 15.84 -2.78
CA GLY A 198 4.10 15.89 -3.76
C GLY A 198 3.98 14.80 -4.81
N GLY A 199 4.98 14.72 -5.68
CA GLY A 199 4.97 13.79 -6.82
C GLY A 199 4.00 14.27 -7.90
N ASP A 200 4.52 14.97 -8.91
CA ASP A 200 3.72 15.45 -10.03
C ASP A 200 3.61 14.34 -11.09
N PRO A 201 2.43 13.68 -11.27
CA PRO A 201 2.27 12.61 -12.23
C PRO A 201 2.16 13.14 -13.66
N THR A 202 1.99 14.45 -13.87
CA THR A 202 1.95 15.09 -15.20
C THR A 202 3.34 15.28 -15.79
N VAL A 203 4.37 15.33 -14.95
CA VAL A 203 5.76 15.55 -15.38
C VAL A 203 6.47 14.19 -15.51
N PRO A 204 7.14 13.86 -16.63
CA PRO A 204 7.94 12.63 -16.79
C PRO A 204 9.08 12.45 -15.75
N ALA A 205 9.42 11.21 -15.34
CA ALA A 205 10.44 10.94 -14.30
C ALA A 205 11.86 11.23 -14.80
N GLU A 206 12.06 11.24 -16.10
CA GLU A 206 13.31 11.60 -16.76
C GLU A 206 13.60 13.10 -16.60
N ILE A 207 12.59 13.90 -16.23
CA ILE A 207 12.76 15.30 -15.87
C ILE A 207 13.17 15.38 -14.41
N HIS A 208 14.48 15.47 -14.16
CA HIS A 208 15.04 15.50 -12.81
C HIS A 208 14.82 16.84 -12.06
N LYS A 209 14.44 17.91 -12.77
CA LYS A 209 14.05 19.17 -12.16
C LYS A 209 12.57 19.10 -11.79
N ARG A 210 12.32 18.72 -10.55
CA ARG A 210 10.98 18.57 -9.99
C ARG A 210 10.57 19.78 -9.15
N LYS A 211 9.28 19.87 -8.82
CA LYS A 211 8.79 20.87 -7.85
C LYS A 211 9.07 20.34 -6.43
N SER A 212 9.35 21.24 -5.49
CA SER A 212 9.58 20.86 -4.10
C SER A 212 8.31 20.28 -3.46
N ASN A 213 8.47 19.27 -2.60
CA ASN A 213 7.36 18.71 -1.83
C ASN A 213 6.80 19.69 -0.79
N ARG A 214 5.64 19.30 -0.23
CA ARG A 214 4.98 19.98 0.88
C ARG A 214 4.59 18.96 1.94
N ILE A 215 5.16 19.07 3.14
CA ILE A 215 4.67 18.36 4.31
C ILE A 215 3.66 19.27 5.01
N VAL A 216 2.44 18.78 5.20
CA VAL A 216 1.30 19.60 5.62
C VAL A 216 0.70 19.05 6.89
N MET A 217 0.55 19.90 7.91
CA MET A 217 -0.27 19.63 9.09
C MET A 217 -1.72 20.00 8.75
N VAL A 218 -2.68 19.14 9.07
CA VAL A 218 -4.08 19.28 8.65
C VAL A 218 -4.99 18.94 9.83
N SER A 219 -6.00 19.79 10.06
CA SER A 219 -7.06 19.53 11.04
C SER A 219 -7.81 18.25 10.65
N GLY A 220 -7.85 17.26 11.55
CA GLY A 220 -8.56 16.01 11.29
C GLY A 220 -10.08 16.18 11.25
N ALA A 221 -10.63 17.18 11.95
CA ALA A 221 -12.06 17.47 11.93
C ALA A 221 -12.54 18.06 10.60
N THR A 222 -11.69 18.83 9.92
CA THR A 222 -12.11 19.67 8.78
C THR A 222 -11.39 19.40 7.47
N GLY A 223 -10.25 18.71 7.50
CA GLY A 223 -9.39 18.52 6.34
C GLY A 223 -8.68 19.80 5.87
N VAL A 224 -8.69 20.88 6.67
CA VAL A 224 -8.07 22.17 6.35
C VAL A 224 -6.62 22.21 6.86
N PRO A 225 -5.64 22.66 6.04
CA PRO A 225 -4.27 22.85 6.49
C PRO A 225 -4.13 23.82 7.66
N ILE A 226 -3.33 23.44 8.65
CA ILE A 226 -2.93 24.27 9.78
C ILE A 226 -1.64 24.98 9.41
N GLY A 227 -1.76 26.27 9.04
CA GLY A 227 -0.63 27.12 8.70
C GLY A 227 -0.01 26.84 7.33
N ARG A 228 1.27 27.19 7.17
CA ARG A 228 2.02 27.00 5.92
C ARG A 228 2.62 25.60 5.82
N PRO A 229 2.74 25.03 4.61
CA PRO A 229 3.40 23.74 4.42
C PRO A 229 4.91 23.84 4.67
N LEU A 230 5.49 22.80 5.26
CA LEU A 230 6.94 22.63 5.36
C LEU A 230 7.51 22.18 4.02
N ILE A 231 8.54 22.87 3.57
CA ILE A 231 9.28 22.58 2.34
C ILE A 231 10.61 21.94 2.73
N THR A 232 10.88 20.72 2.27
CA THR A 232 12.19 20.09 2.57
C THR A 232 13.31 20.78 1.78
N PRO A 233 14.57 20.68 2.26
CA PRO A 233 15.73 21.16 1.51
C PRO A 233 15.82 20.60 0.08
N GLU A 234 16.54 21.32 -0.78
CA GLU A 234 16.92 20.93 -2.15
C GLU A 234 15.81 20.81 -3.18
N ASP A 235 14.61 21.30 -2.85
CA ASP A 235 13.47 21.42 -3.76
C ASP A 235 13.09 20.11 -4.47
N LYS A 236 13.19 18.99 -3.75
CA LYS A 236 12.89 17.66 -4.29
C LYS A 236 11.44 17.25 -4.02
N GLU A 237 10.91 16.38 -4.88
CA GLU A 237 9.63 15.70 -4.64
C GLU A 237 9.71 14.76 -3.42
N THR A 238 8.55 14.23 -3.03
CA THR A 238 8.45 13.15 -2.05
C THR A 238 7.47 12.09 -2.56
N TYR A 239 7.76 10.84 -2.23
CA TYR A 239 6.90 9.68 -2.44
C TYR A 239 6.65 8.89 -1.15
N MET A 240 7.17 9.41 -0.03
CA MET A 240 7.15 8.74 1.26
C MET A 240 6.00 9.27 2.12
N SER A 241 5.19 8.37 2.65
CA SER A 241 4.26 8.69 3.73
C SER A 241 5.05 9.13 4.98
N PRO A 242 4.62 10.20 5.70
CA PRO A 242 5.23 10.57 6.96
C PRO A 242 5.03 9.47 8.01
N VAL A 243 6.00 9.31 8.90
CA VAL A 243 5.96 8.32 10.00
C VAL A 243 6.22 9.05 11.32
N ILE A 244 5.47 8.72 12.37
CA ILE A 244 5.62 9.32 13.69
C ILE A 244 6.48 8.40 14.56
N HIS A 245 7.65 8.91 14.93
CA HIS A 245 8.53 8.30 15.90
C HIS A 245 8.31 8.90 17.29
N GLU A 246 8.20 8.07 18.31
CA GLU A 246 8.04 8.50 19.71
C GLU A 246 9.17 7.95 20.58
N ARG A 247 9.83 8.84 21.33
CA ARG A 247 10.89 8.50 22.28
C ARG A 247 10.33 8.08 23.64
N ARG A 248 11.21 7.55 24.51
CA ARG A 248 10.82 7.07 25.85
C ARG A 248 10.11 8.13 26.70
N ASP A 249 10.47 9.39 26.55
CA ASP A 249 9.86 10.51 27.29
C ASP A 249 8.56 11.05 26.67
N GLY A 250 8.10 10.45 25.58
CA GLY A 250 6.92 10.85 24.81
C GLY A 250 7.19 11.94 23.77
N SER A 251 8.45 12.31 23.53
CA SER A 251 8.80 13.27 22.47
C SER A 251 8.51 12.69 21.10
N GLN A 252 7.80 13.43 20.26
CA GLN A 252 7.37 12.98 18.94
C GLN A 252 8.09 13.69 17.81
N TYR A 253 8.46 12.89 16.81
CA TYR A 253 9.22 13.31 15.64
C TYR A 253 8.57 12.78 14.38
N VAL A 254 8.58 13.59 13.32
CA VAL A 254 8.04 13.24 12.01
C VAL A 254 9.20 12.87 11.09
N LEU A 255 9.22 11.62 10.63
CA LEU A 255 10.18 11.12 9.65
C LEU A 255 9.68 11.41 8.23
N ILE A 256 10.54 11.97 7.39
CA ILE A 256 10.20 12.48 6.05
C ILE A 256 11.26 12.00 5.05
N GLY A 257 10.81 11.54 3.89
CA GLY A 257 11.67 11.20 2.75
C GLY A 257 11.50 12.21 1.60
N SER A 258 12.56 12.43 0.82
CA SER A 258 12.51 13.19 -0.43
C SER A 258 13.24 12.47 -1.57
N GLY A 259 13.14 13.01 -2.78
CA GLY A 259 13.69 12.44 -4.01
C GLY A 259 12.68 11.54 -4.73
N GLY A 260 13.16 10.69 -5.63
CA GLY A 260 12.34 9.76 -6.41
C GLY A 260 13.17 8.70 -7.12
N GLU A 261 12.58 7.99 -8.08
CA GLU A 261 13.23 6.87 -8.77
C GLU A 261 14.47 7.29 -9.57
N THR A 262 14.56 8.56 -9.93
CA THR A 262 15.62 9.11 -10.78
C THR A 262 16.27 10.34 -10.15
N VAL A 263 15.82 10.75 -8.96
CA VAL A 263 16.23 12.00 -8.31
C VAL A 263 16.74 11.67 -6.92
N GLY A 264 17.98 12.08 -6.62
CA GLY A 264 18.55 12.01 -5.27
C GLY A 264 17.67 12.71 -4.23
N GLY A 265 17.79 12.27 -2.98
CA GLY A 265 16.95 12.76 -1.91
C GLY A 265 17.50 12.50 -0.51
N LEU A 266 16.72 12.92 0.47
CA LEU A 266 17.10 12.98 1.88
C LEU A 266 16.14 12.14 2.72
N PHE A 267 16.67 11.57 3.80
CA PHE A 267 15.87 11.12 4.93
C PHE A 267 16.03 12.13 6.06
N LEU A 268 14.92 12.69 6.49
CA LEU A 268 14.87 13.84 7.40
C LEU A 268 13.99 13.53 8.60
N VAL A 269 14.22 14.25 9.69
CA VAL A 269 13.35 14.24 10.87
C VAL A 269 13.14 15.64 11.41
N ILE A 270 11.92 15.95 11.87
CA ILE A 270 11.57 17.21 12.54
C ILE A 270 10.78 16.92 13.82
N SER A 271 10.99 17.69 14.88
CA SER A 271 10.17 17.57 16.08
C SER A 271 8.76 18.11 15.85
N LEU A 272 7.73 17.51 16.46
CA LEU A 272 6.37 18.01 16.33
C LEU A 272 6.21 19.50 16.76
N PRO A 273 6.82 19.97 17.87
CA PRO A 273 6.80 21.39 18.22
C PRO A 273 7.46 22.29 17.19
N ASP A 274 8.60 21.88 16.62
CA ASP A 274 9.28 22.69 15.60
C ASP A 274 8.47 22.75 14.30
N PHE A 275 7.81 21.64 13.92
CA PHE A 275 6.91 21.66 12.78
C PHE A 275 5.71 22.58 13.02
N TYR A 276 5.09 22.52 14.21
CA TYR A 276 4.00 23.43 14.57
C TYR A 276 4.42 24.90 14.54
N ARG A 277 5.58 25.24 15.13
CA ARG A 277 6.14 26.60 15.06
C ARG A 277 6.41 27.03 13.63
N TYR A 278 7.00 26.16 12.83
CA TYR A 278 7.24 26.42 11.42
C TYR A 278 5.94 26.71 10.69
N ALA A 279 4.92 25.87 10.87
CA ALA A 279 3.64 25.98 10.17
C ALA A 279 2.91 27.28 10.53
N LEU A 280 2.93 27.70 11.79
CA LEU A 280 2.25 28.93 12.23
C LEU A 280 3.15 30.19 12.20
N GLY A 281 4.42 30.04 11.85
CA GLY A 281 5.37 31.16 11.79
C GLY A 281 5.74 31.71 13.17
N TYR A 282 5.74 30.87 14.20
CA TYR A 282 6.16 31.25 15.54
C TYR A 282 7.68 31.17 15.72
N ASP A 283 8.20 32.01 16.62
CA ASP A 283 9.61 31.98 17.01
C ASP A 283 9.97 30.66 17.72
N LYS A 284 11.25 30.28 17.65
CA LYS A 284 11.79 29.06 18.29
C LYS A 284 11.48 28.95 19.80
N ASN A 285 11.32 30.09 20.47
CA ASN A 285 11.04 30.15 21.91
C ASN A 285 9.54 30.05 22.25
N TYR A 286 8.65 30.01 21.25
CA TYR A 286 7.22 29.85 21.49
C TYR A 286 6.96 28.48 22.13
N ALA A 287 6.27 28.49 23.27
CA ALA A 287 5.88 27.27 23.96
C ALA A 287 4.68 26.64 23.24
N VAL A 288 4.87 25.40 22.76
CA VAL A 288 3.81 24.64 22.10
C VAL A 288 3.07 23.84 23.17
N SER A 289 1.75 23.99 23.23
CA SER A 289 0.86 23.24 24.12
C SER A 289 0.50 21.86 23.54
N ASN A 290 -0.02 20.97 24.40
CA ASN A 290 -0.43 19.60 24.05
C ASN A 290 0.67 18.69 23.46
N VAL A 291 1.96 19.03 23.67
CA VAL A 291 3.07 18.14 23.31
C VAL A 291 3.64 17.45 24.56
N LYS A 292 4.19 16.25 24.38
CA LYS A 292 4.83 15.44 25.44
C LYS A 292 6.34 15.39 25.23
N GLY A 293 7.08 15.11 26.30
CA GLY A 293 8.54 14.89 26.26
C GLY A 293 9.40 16.16 26.21
N ASN A 294 10.73 15.95 26.11
CA ASN A 294 11.75 16.98 26.03
C ASN A 294 12.44 17.01 24.65
N TYR A 295 12.48 18.20 24.03
CA TYR A 295 12.97 18.44 22.68
C TYR A 295 14.35 19.12 22.61
N ASP A 296 15.14 19.12 23.69
CA ASP A 296 16.44 19.81 23.73
C ASP A 296 17.47 19.29 22.70
N LYS A 297 17.51 17.96 22.48
CA LYS A 297 18.40 17.32 21.49
C LYS A 297 17.90 15.94 21.09
N PHE A 298 17.98 15.63 19.80
CA PHE A 298 17.78 14.29 19.27
C PHE A 298 18.86 13.96 18.24
N GLY A 299 19.58 12.86 18.47
CA GLY A 299 20.60 12.37 17.54
C GLY A 299 21.94 13.11 17.53
N PHE A 300 22.69 12.85 16.46
CA PHE A 300 24.08 13.23 16.28
C PHE A 300 24.28 14.56 15.53
N LYS A 301 23.25 15.06 14.83
CA LYS A 301 23.27 16.34 14.11
C LYS A 301 22.37 17.36 14.82
N ALA A 302 22.78 18.63 14.76
CA ALA A 302 21.90 19.72 15.17
C ALA A 302 20.83 19.94 14.09
N ALA A 303 19.64 20.35 14.52
CA ALA A 303 18.59 20.79 13.62
C ALA A 303 19.01 22.07 12.87
N ASP A 304 18.54 22.22 11.64
CA ASP A 304 18.69 23.43 10.85
C ASP A 304 17.79 24.57 11.35
N GLU A 305 17.75 25.68 10.61
CA GLU A 305 16.94 26.86 10.97
C GLU A 305 15.42 26.59 10.99
N ASN A 306 14.97 25.54 10.31
CA ASN A 306 13.57 25.13 10.23
C ASN A 306 13.24 23.98 11.20
N GLY A 307 14.22 23.50 11.97
CA GLY A 307 14.04 22.37 12.89
C GLY A 307 14.28 20.99 12.28
N LEU A 308 14.74 20.90 11.03
CA LEU A 308 14.99 19.64 10.33
C LEU A 308 16.39 19.09 10.65
N ILE A 309 16.47 17.77 10.83
CA ILE A 309 17.71 17.02 11.01
C ILE A 309 17.85 16.03 9.85
N GLU A 310 18.97 16.08 9.13
CA GLU A 310 19.26 15.16 8.04
C GLU A 310 19.89 13.85 8.56
N LEU A 311 19.16 12.74 8.44
CA LEU A 311 19.63 11.42 8.86
C LEU A 311 20.43 10.71 7.78
N TYR A 312 20.00 10.82 6.52
CA TYR A 312 20.65 10.18 5.38
C TYR A 312 20.46 10.99 4.09
N ARG A 313 21.36 10.77 3.14
CA ARG A 313 21.40 11.44 1.83
C ARG A 313 21.85 10.45 0.76
N SER A 314 21.10 10.41 -0.34
CA SER A 314 21.49 9.73 -1.57
C SER A 314 21.52 10.74 -2.72
N GLU A 315 22.61 10.74 -3.48
CA GLU A 315 22.80 11.63 -4.63
C GLU A 315 22.07 11.14 -5.88
N ILE A 316 21.68 9.85 -5.91
CA ILE A 316 21.22 9.17 -7.12
C ILE A 316 19.73 8.80 -7.07
N LYS A 317 19.18 8.50 -5.89
CA LYS A 317 17.79 8.05 -5.71
C LYS A 317 17.16 8.66 -4.46
N GLY A 318 15.83 8.61 -4.38
CA GLY A 318 15.07 9.10 -3.25
C GLY A 318 14.94 8.10 -2.10
N VAL A 319 14.53 8.63 -0.96
CA VAL A 319 14.00 7.85 0.16
C VAL A 319 12.49 7.89 0.03
N MET A 320 11.92 6.82 -0.55
CA MET A 320 10.54 6.77 -1.02
C MET A 320 9.65 5.85 -0.20
N VAL A 321 10.26 4.86 0.46
CA VAL A 321 9.56 3.87 1.26
C VAL A 321 9.55 4.34 2.72
N PRO A 322 8.38 4.37 3.38
CA PRO A 322 8.31 4.68 4.80
C PRO A 322 9.21 3.76 5.65
N PRO A 323 9.93 4.29 6.64
CA PRO A 323 10.76 3.49 7.53
C PRO A 323 9.90 2.62 8.44
N VAL A 324 10.45 1.46 8.81
CA VAL A 324 9.77 0.52 9.71
C VAL A 324 10.22 0.79 11.13
N LEU A 325 9.26 0.91 12.05
CA LEU A 325 9.53 1.17 13.46
C LEU A 325 9.35 -0.11 14.29
N ALA A 326 10.44 -0.60 14.88
CA ALA A 326 10.43 -1.80 15.72
C ALA A 326 11.50 -1.71 16.81
N ASP A 327 11.19 -2.13 18.04
CA ASP A 327 12.16 -2.17 19.14
C ASP A 327 13.09 -3.38 18.94
N VAL A 328 14.22 -3.19 18.23
CA VAL A 328 15.17 -4.25 17.86
C VAL A 328 16.18 -4.45 18.98
N ASN A 329 16.64 -3.37 19.59
CA ASN A 329 17.64 -3.38 20.67
C ASN A 329 17.05 -3.68 22.07
N LYS A 330 15.72 -3.71 22.20
CA LYS A 330 14.94 -3.98 23.43
C LYS A 330 15.11 -2.94 24.53
N ASP A 331 15.31 -1.70 24.15
CA ASP A 331 15.38 -0.59 25.11
C ASP A 331 14.00 0.02 25.42
N GLY A 332 12.93 -0.48 24.81
CA GLY A 332 11.57 0.01 24.99
C GLY A 332 11.21 1.20 24.09
N VAL A 333 12.09 1.60 23.17
CA VAL A 333 11.86 2.59 22.11
C VAL A 333 11.97 1.88 20.76
N ARG A 334 11.07 2.21 19.82
CA ARG A 334 11.14 1.60 18.49
C ARG A 334 12.33 2.18 17.72
N ASP A 335 13.21 1.33 17.23
CA ASP A 335 14.28 1.65 16.30
C ASP A 335 13.73 1.94 14.89
N ILE A 336 14.51 2.67 14.09
CA ILE A 336 14.09 3.18 12.77
C ILE A 336 14.85 2.43 11.69
N LEU A 337 14.17 1.56 10.94
CA LEU A 337 14.74 0.88 9.78
C LEU A 337 14.39 1.63 8.50
N MET A 338 15.37 2.33 7.93
CA MET A 338 15.25 3.04 6.66
C MET A 338 15.63 2.13 5.50
N SER A 339 14.82 2.12 4.44
CA SER A 339 15.13 1.51 3.14
C SER A 339 15.16 2.60 2.06
N CYS A 340 16.34 2.86 1.49
CA CYS A 340 16.50 3.80 0.38
C CYS A 340 16.41 3.09 -0.97
N PHE A 341 15.87 3.78 -1.96
CA PHE A 341 15.70 3.26 -3.31
C PHE A 341 17.02 3.02 -4.04
N ASP A 342 18.16 3.48 -3.51
CA ASP A 342 19.49 3.21 -4.07
C ASP A 342 20.12 1.87 -3.64
N GLY A 343 19.38 1.04 -2.91
CA GLY A 343 19.89 -0.24 -2.41
C GLY A 343 20.48 -0.17 -1.01
N THR A 344 20.43 0.98 -0.34
CA THR A 344 20.91 1.14 1.05
C THR A 344 19.82 0.85 2.07
N MET A 345 20.11 0.03 3.08
CA MET A 345 19.30 -0.08 4.30
C MET A 345 20.12 0.29 5.54
N ILE A 346 19.50 1.02 6.47
CA ILE A 346 20.15 1.45 7.72
C ILE A 346 19.16 1.26 8.87
N LEU A 347 19.62 0.60 9.93
CA LEU A 347 18.91 0.56 11.21
C LEU A 347 19.51 1.63 12.14
N PHE A 348 18.68 2.57 12.57
CA PHE A 348 19.03 3.57 13.56
C PHE A 348 18.38 3.23 14.89
N ASP A 349 19.13 3.38 15.98
CA ASP A 349 18.63 3.35 17.34
C ASP A 349 17.56 4.44 17.54
N GLY A 350 16.38 4.07 18.00
CA GLY A 350 15.23 4.98 18.09
C GLY A 350 15.41 6.09 19.12
N GLU A 351 16.11 5.82 20.20
CA GLU A 351 16.30 6.80 21.28
C GLU A 351 17.45 7.77 20.98
N THR A 352 18.50 7.29 20.30
CA THR A 352 19.77 8.01 20.15
C THR A 352 20.15 8.37 18.71
N LEU A 353 19.47 7.81 17.71
CA LEU A 353 19.81 7.87 16.27
C LEU A 353 21.21 7.34 15.92
N ASN A 354 21.83 6.53 16.79
CA ASN A 354 23.06 5.84 16.45
C ASN A 354 22.77 4.78 15.38
N ILE A 355 23.66 4.65 14.39
CA ILE A 355 23.55 3.57 13.40
C ILE A 355 23.91 2.25 14.08
N LEU A 356 22.96 1.33 14.17
CA LEU A 356 23.17 -0.02 14.68
C LEU A 356 23.87 -0.88 13.61
N TRP A 357 23.38 -0.82 12.38
CA TRP A 357 24.06 -1.40 11.20
C TRP A 357 23.61 -0.73 9.90
N LYS A 358 24.39 -0.96 8.85
CA LYS A 358 24.14 -0.49 7.48
C LYS A 358 24.51 -1.59 6.49
N VAL A 359 23.66 -1.82 5.50
CA VAL A 359 23.90 -2.76 4.39
C VAL A 359 23.57 -2.12 3.05
N GLU A 360 24.24 -2.58 2.00
CA GLU A 360 24.08 -2.08 0.63
C GLU A 360 23.92 -3.27 -0.34
N PHE A 361 22.88 -3.23 -1.16
CA PHE A 361 22.55 -4.30 -2.13
C PHE A 361 22.99 -3.98 -3.57
N GLY A 362 23.75 -2.91 -3.77
CA GLY A 362 24.25 -2.50 -5.08
C GLY A 362 23.14 -2.07 -6.03
N VAL A 363 23.13 -2.58 -7.26
CA VAL A 363 22.15 -2.19 -8.30
C VAL A 363 20.83 -2.95 -8.10
N MET A 364 20.20 -2.72 -6.96
CA MET A 364 18.86 -3.21 -6.62
C MET A 364 18.05 -2.08 -6.01
N GLU A 365 16.75 -2.08 -6.28
CA GLU A 365 15.81 -1.05 -5.83
C GLU A 365 14.60 -1.71 -5.18
N SER A 366 13.91 -1.00 -4.28
CA SER A 366 12.75 -1.56 -3.59
C SER A 366 11.68 -0.50 -3.32
N TYR A 367 10.43 -0.85 -3.60
CA TYR A 367 9.25 -0.14 -3.10
C TYR A 367 8.62 -0.86 -1.88
N SER A 368 9.20 -1.99 -1.50
CA SER A 368 8.69 -2.86 -0.44
C SER A 368 9.11 -2.32 0.92
N SER A 369 8.15 -2.18 1.83
CA SER A 369 8.49 -1.96 3.24
C SER A 369 8.92 -3.28 3.89
N PRO A 370 10.03 -3.30 4.64
CA PRO A 370 10.51 -4.52 5.28
C PRO A 370 9.55 -5.06 6.36
N SER A 371 9.18 -6.34 6.28
CA SER A 371 8.34 -6.96 7.31
C SER A 371 9.18 -7.41 8.51
N PRO A 372 8.91 -6.91 9.74
CA PRO A 372 9.63 -7.33 10.95
C PRO A 372 9.05 -8.63 11.53
N GLY A 373 9.91 -9.54 11.99
CA GLY A 373 9.48 -10.77 12.67
C GLY A 373 10.64 -11.60 13.21
N HIS A 374 10.38 -12.43 14.21
CA HIS A 374 11.40 -13.36 14.75
C HIS A 374 11.63 -14.53 13.79
N PHE A 375 12.76 -14.54 13.08
CA PHE A 375 13.09 -15.62 12.13
C PHE A 375 14.04 -16.67 12.71
N ASN A 376 14.89 -16.26 13.66
CA ASN A 376 15.93 -17.10 14.24
C ASN A 376 15.91 -17.09 15.80
N GLU A 377 16.72 -17.93 16.45
CA GLU A 377 16.73 -18.12 17.92
C GLU A 377 17.72 -17.17 18.60
N ASP A 378 17.58 -15.87 18.33
CA ASP A 378 18.36 -14.87 19.03
C ASP A 378 17.53 -13.80 19.72
N ASP A 379 16.21 -13.96 19.69
CA ASP A 379 15.27 -13.07 20.36
C ASP A 379 15.35 -11.63 19.81
N ILE A 380 16.00 -11.42 18.66
CA ILE A 380 16.06 -10.14 17.93
C ILE A 380 15.10 -10.23 16.74
N LEU A 381 14.52 -9.09 16.35
CA LEU A 381 13.63 -9.03 15.19
C LEU A 381 14.43 -9.03 13.90
N ASP A 382 14.10 -9.93 12.99
CA ASP A 382 14.65 -10.02 11.64
C ASP A 382 13.71 -9.36 10.63
N PHE A 383 14.21 -9.09 9.42
CA PHE A 383 13.46 -8.31 8.42
C PHE A 383 13.40 -9.00 7.07
N MET A 384 12.18 -9.27 6.59
CA MET A 384 11.96 -9.71 5.22
C MET A 384 11.77 -8.52 4.27
N VAL A 385 12.42 -8.53 3.11
CA VAL A 385 12.28 -7.45 2.10
C VAL A 385 12.52 -7.97 0.69
N HIS A 386 11.84 -7.35 -0.28
CA HIS A 386 12.04 -7.60 -1.72
C HIS A 386 12.96 -6.56 -2.34
N TRP A 387 13.95 -7.03 -3.09
CA TRP A 387 14.88 -6.21 -3.87
C TRP A 387 14.74 -6.51 -5.35
N SER A 388 14.21 -5.56 -6.12
CA SER A 388 14.12 -5.66 -7.56
C SER A 388 15.50 -5.49 -8.19
N VAL A 389 15.94 -6.48 -8.96
CA VAL A 389 17.24 -6.50 -9.63
C VAL A 389 17.14 -5.73 -10.95
N GLY A 390 17.86 -4.62 -11.01
CA GLY A 390 17.83 -3.70 -12.12
C GLY A 390 17.76 -2.26 -11.62
N SER A 391 17.30 -1.38 -12.49
CA SER A 391 17.09 0.02 -12.14
C SER A 391 15.84 0.50 -12.85
N TRP A 392 15.09 1.37 -12.17
CA TRP A 392 13.91 2.00 -12.72
C TRP A 392 14.21 2.49 -14.15
N PRO A 393 13.39 2.12 -15.13
CA PRO A 393 12.06 1.51 -15.04
C PRO A 393 12.01 0.01 -15.32
N THR A 394 13.16 -0.66 -15.41
CA THR A 394 13.23 -2.05 -15.87
C THR A 394 13.90 -2.96 -14.84
N TYR A 395 13.16 -3.99 -14.45
CA TYR A 395 13.59 -4.99 -13.48
C TYR A 395 13.47 -6.37 -14.11
N ASN A 396 14.45 -7.24 -13.84
CA ASN A 396 14.52 -8.57 -14.47
C ASN A 396 14.26 -9.72 -13.50
N ALA A 397 14.33 -9.46 -12.20
CA ALA A 397 14.24 -10.44 -11.14
C ALA A 397 13.95 -9.73 -9.82
N THR A 398 13.53 -10.48 -8.80
CA THR A 398 13.46 -10.01 -7.41
C THR A 398 14.24 -10.96 -6.52
N ASN A 399 15.00 -10.38 -5.59
CA ASN A 399 15.55 -11.08 -4.44
C ASN A 399 14.65 -10.84 -3.23
N THR A 400 13.94 -11.87 -2.79
CA THR A 400 13.25 -11.86 -1.50
C THR A 400 14.24 -12.36 -0.46
N ILE A 401 14.57 -11.52 0.53
CA ILE A 401 15.60 -11.83 1.52
C ILE A 401 15.07 -11.69 2.94
N VAL A 402 15.68 -12.43 3.87
CA VAL A 402 15.56 -12.18 5.31
C VAL A 402 16.90 -11.70 5.85
N LEU A 403 16.90 -10.56 6.53
CA LEU A 403 18.06 -9.93 7.15
C LEU A 403 18.06 -10.16 8.66
N ASP A 404 19.24 -10.49 9.20
CA ASP A 404 19.52 -10.59 10.63
C ASP A 404 19.39 -9.21 11.27
N GLY A 405 18.47 -9.06 12.22
CA GLY A 405 18.26 -7.78 12.92
C GLY A 405 19.47 -7.30 13.70
N ARG A 406 20.38 -8.19 14.06
CA ARG A 406 21.56 -7.87 14.87
C ARG A 406 22.64 -7.14 14.08
N ASP A 407 22.87 -7.53 12.84
CA ASP A 407 24.02 -7.07 12.06
C ASP A 407 23.75 -6.85 10.56
N GLY A 408 22.51 -7.04 10.09
CA GLY A 408 22.12 -6.91 8.70
C GLY A 408 22.57 -8.07 7.80
N THR A 409 23.08 -9.17 8.34
CA THR A 409 23.49 -10.34 7.54
C THR A 409 22.29 -10.96 6.82
N VAL A 410 22.43 -11.28 5.53
CA VAL A 410 21.40 -12.04 4.80
C VAL A 410 21.34 -13.48 5.29
N LEU A 411 20.27 -13.84 6.00
CA LEU A 411 20.03 -15.18 6.56
C LEU A 411 19.43 -16.15 5.53
N TRP A 412 18.55 -15.63 4.68
CA TRP A 412 17.83 -16.40 3.66
C TRP A 412 17.62 -15.53 2.42
N ASN A 413 17.72 -16.13 1.23
CA ASN A 413 17.52 -15.43 -0.05
C ASN A 413 16.89 -16.35 -1.09
N LEU A 414 15.82 -15.89 -1.72
CA LEU A 414 15.20 -16.45 -2.91
C LEU A 414 15.28 -15.45 -4.06
N THR A 415 15.85 -15.87 -5.19
CA THR A 415 15.79 -15.11 -6.44
C THR A 415 14.70 -15.65 -7.35
N SER A 416 13.77 -14.78 -7.76
CA SER A 416 12.69 -15.05 -8.70
C SER A 416 12.96 -14.37 -10.06
N ASN A 417 12.32 -14.82 -11.15
CA ASN A 417 12.59 -14.32 -12.50
C ASN A 417 11.58 -13.27 -13.01
N ARG A 418 10.85 -12.63 -12.11
CA ARG A 418 10.05 -11.42 -12.38
C ARG A 418 10.28 -10.43 -11.26
N TYR A 419 10.00 -9.17 -11.55
CA TYR A 419 9.98 -8.16 -10.50
C TYR A 419 8.75 -8.36 -9.62
N ASP A 420 8.91 -8.01 -8.36
CA ASP A 420 7.88 -7.98 -7.32
C ASP A 420 8.27 -6.85 -6.38
N VAL A 421 7.28 -6.05 -6.02
CA VAL A 421 7.42 -4.84 -5.21
C VAL A 421 6.42 -4.83 -4.06
N THR A 422 5.76 -5.96 -3.80
CA THR A 422 4.82 -6.13 -2.68
C THR A 422 5.56 -6.04 -1.35
N SER A 423 4.85 -5.60 -0.30
CA SER A 423 5.36 -5.65 1.06
C SER A 423 4.76 -6.86 1.77
N ASP A 424 5.59 -7.58 2.53
CA ASP A 424 5.21 -8.84 3.15
C ASP A 424 4.50 -8.65 4.49
N LEU A 425 3.74 -9.66 4.90
CA LEU A 425 3.05 -9.69 6.19
C LEU A 425 3.77 -10.62 7.17
N THR A 426 3.67 -10.34 8.46
CA THR A 426 4.19 -11.21 9.51
C THR A 426 3.07 -11.65 10.44
N ILE A 427 2.98 -12.96 10.69
CA ILE A 427 2.10 -13.54 11.71
C ILE A 427 2.92 -13.87 12.95
N GLN A 428 2.53 -13.27 14.08
CA GLN A 428 3.14 -13.56 15.37
C GLN A 428 2.62 -14.85 15.99
N SER A 429 3.55 -15.65 16.52
CA SER A 429 3.19 -16.82 17.33
C SER A 429 3.06 -16.48 18.82
N GLU A 430 2.38 -17.37 19.55
CA GLU A 430 2.32 -17.31 21.02
C GLU A 430 3.66 -17.67 21.68
N ALA A 431 4.49 -18.46 20.99
CA ALA A 431 5.77 -18.91 21.52
C ALA A 431 6.80 -17.77 21.60
N GLY A 432 6.57 -16.64 20.92
CA GLY A 432 7.45 -15.46 20.94
C GLY A 432 8.72 -15.60 20.10
N ASP A 433 9.26 -16.81 19.99
CA ASP A 433 10.57 -17.04 19.38
C ASP A 433 10.51 -17.25 17.86
N PHE A 434 9.31 -17.43 17.28
CA PHE A 434 9.16 -17.77 15.85
C PHE A 434 7.91 -17.16 15.24
N ASP A 435 8.10 -16.18 14.37
CA ASP A 435 7.04 -15.62 13.54
C ASP A 435 7.03 -16.29 12.16
N LEU A 436 5.94 -16.09 11.43
CA LEU A 436 5.77 -16.60 10.07
C LEU A 436 5.63 -15.43 9.10
N PHE A 437 6.53 -15.34 8.13
CA PHE A 437 6.39 -14.36 7.04
C PHE A 437 5.47 -14.92 5.96
N LEU A 438 4.51 -14.12 5.54
CA LEU A 438 3.69 -14.36 4.35
C LEU A 438 4.24 -13.50 3.22
N PHE A 439 4.81 -14.16 2.21
CA PHE A 439 5.47 -13.46 1.11
C PHE A 439 5.01 -13.96 -0.24
N ARG A 440 4.99 -13.05 -1.21
CA ARG A 440 4.57 -13.33 -2.58
C ARG A 440 5.78 -13.54 -3.48
N VAL A 441 5.61 -14.38 -4.49
CA VAL A 441 6.66 -14.68 -5.48
C VAL A 441 6.06 -14.77 -6.87
N GLN A 442 6.72 -14.11 -7.83
CA GLN A 442 6.41 -14.17 -9.25
C GLN A 442 7.59 -14.72 -10.07
N GLY A 443 7.32 -15.43 -11.17
CA GLY A 443 8.39 -15.87 -12.08
C GLY A 443 9.22 -17.07 -11.60
N ARG A 444 8.72 -17.86 -10.65
CA ARG A 444 9.42 -19.07 -10.17
C ARG A 444 9.52 -20.16 -11.25
N ASN A 445 8.53 -20.23 -12.15
CA ASN A 445 8.45 -21.26 -13.20
C ASN A 445 9.05 -20.84 -14.55
N GLY A 446 9.74 -19.71 -14.61
CA GLY A 446 10.42 -19.27 -15.83
C GLY A 446 10.57 -17.75 -15.91
N ARG A 447 11.33 -17.30 -16.90
CA ARG A 447 11.50 -15.88 -17.21
C ARG A 447 10.35 -15.40 -18.08
N ASP A 448 9.90 -14.19 -17.79
CA ASP A 448 9.07 -13.44 -18.72
C ASP A 448 9.87 -13.24 -20.03
N PRO A 449 9.38 -13.73 -21.18
CA PRO A 449 10.07 -13.55 -22.46
C PRO A 449 10.04 -12.09 -22.96
N PHE A 450 9.15 -11.26 -22.42
CA PHE A 450 8.98 -9.85 -22.78
C PHE A 450 8.80 -9.00 -21.53
N PRO A 451 9.83 -8.88 -20.68
CA PRO A 451 9.74 -8.10 -19.45
C PRO A 451 9.28 -6.68 -19.80
N VAL A 452 8.07 -6.37 -19.35
CA VAL A 452 7.55 -5.02 -19.43
C VAL A 452 8.19 -4.20 -18.31
N GLY A 453 8.52 -2.93 -18.57
CA GLY A 453 8.98 -2.05 -17.50
C GLY A 453 7.88 -1.94 -16.43
N ALA A 454 8.25 -1.58 -15.21
CA ALA A 454 7.29 -1.51 -14.11
C ALA A 454 6.14 -0.54 -14.44
N ILE A 455 4.90 -1.04 -14.35
CA ILE A 455 3.64 -0.32 -14.62
C ILE A 455 3.11 0.37 -13.35
N HIS A 456 3.43 1.64 -13.11
CA HIS A 456 2.90 2.41 -11.97
C HIS A 456 1.44 2.87 -12.18
N GLY A 457 0.60 2.84 -11.13
CA GLY A 457 -0.77 3.36 -11.04
C GLY A 457 -1.89 2.40 -11.47
N ALA A 458 -3.00 2.33 -10.71
CA ALA A 458 -4.22 1.66 -11.19
C ALA A 458 -4.95 2.48 -12.27
N THR A 459 -4.70 3.78 -12.36
CA THR A 459 -5.29 4.68 -13.37
C THR A 459 -4.42 4.83 -14.61
N GLY A 460 -3.79 3.75 -15.02
CA GLY A 460 -3.04 3.69 -16.27
C GLY A 460 -1.54 3.74 -16.07
N VAL A 461 -0.88 3.24 -17.11
CA VAL A 461 0.56 3.20 -17.31
C VAL A 461 1.18 4.56 -16.94
N GLN A 462 1.76 4.71 -15.75
CA GLN A 462 2.60 5.86 -15.43
C GLN A 462 3.99 5.75 -16.10
N ARG A 463 3.98 5.32 -17.39
CA ARG A 463 5.03 5.20 -18.41
C ARG A 463 5.50 3.77 -18.70
N ILE A 464 5.26 3.28 -19.92
CA ILE A 464 6.18 2.31 -20.51
C ILE A 464 7.37 3.16 -21.00
N ILE A 465 8.36 3.34 -20.13
CA ILE A 465 9.46 4.27 -20.42
C ILE A 465 10.33 3.75 -21.56
N THR A 466 10.52 4.63 -22.54
CA THR A 466 11.31 4.36 -23.73
C THR A 466 12.77 4.66 -23.47
N LYS A 467 13.63 3.69 -23.78
CA LYS A 467 15.05 3.98 -23.93
C LYS A 467 15.25 4.77 -25.23
N ARG A 468 15.21 6.11 -25.14
CA ARG A 468 15.90 7.02 -26.07
C ARG A 468 16.07 8.40 -25.41
N SER A 469 17.08 8.52 -24.55
CA SER A 469 17.72 9.81 -24.30
C SER A 469 18.82 9.98 -25.32
N THR A 470 18.57 10.79 -26.35
CA THR A 470 19.51 11.73 -26.97
C THR A 470 18.68 12.74 -27.79
N ASP A 471 18.69 13.99 -27.32
CA ASP A 471 18.37 15.25 -28.00
C ASP A 471 16.91 15.72 -28.21
N ASP A 472 16.66 16.87 -27.58
CA ASP A 472 15.97 18.09 -28.05
C ASP A 472 14.44 18.23 -28.17
N THR A 473 13.96 19.14 -27.31
CA THR A 473 13.01 20.27 -27.52
C THR A 473 11.51 20.04 -27.76
N ASN A 474 10.74 20.74 -26.92
CA ASN A 474 9.41 21.34 -27.15
C ASN A 474 8.40 20.55 -27.98
N HIS A 475 7.61 19.71 -27.30
CA HIS A 475 6.24 19.45 -27.71
C HIS A 475 5.32 19.57 -26.48
N GLU A 476 4.36 20.48 -26.54
CA GLU A 476 3.15 20.42 -25.72
C GLU A 476 2.46 19.09 -26.03
N LEU A 477 2.38 18.21 -25.02
CA LEU A 477 1.87 16.85 -25.15
C LEU A 477 0.37 16.86 -24.84
N ASP A 478 -0.46 16.47 -25.81
CA ASP A 478 -1.89 16.25 -25.62
C ASP A 478 -2.15 15.02 -24.71
N ASP A 479 -3.18 15.14 -23.88
CA ASP A 479 -3.37 14.54 -22.55
C ASP A 479 -3.87 13.07 -22.47
N GLU A 480 -3.72 12.26 -23.52
CA GLU A 480 -4.09 10.82 -23.52
C GLU A 480 -2.89 9.88 -23.68
N THR A 481 -1.69 10.37 -23.41
CA THR A 481 -0.47 9.80 -23.97
C THR A 481 0.20 8.76 -23.08
N VAL A 482 -0.10 7.49 -23.36
CA VAL A 482 0.80 6.38 -22.98
C VAL A 482 2.02 6.44 -23.88
N ILE A 483 3.12 6.96 -23.35
CA ILE A 483 4.42 6.89 -24.01
C ILE A 483 4.82 5.40 -24.02
N VAL A 484 4.91 4.82 -25.21
CA VAL A 484 5.36 3.45 -25.47
C VAL A 484 6.67 3.51 -26.27
N PRO A 485 7.71 2.72 -25.91
CA PRO A 485 8.99 2.77 -26.59
C PRO A 485 8.91 2.45 -28.07
N GLU A 486 9.75 3.10 -28.88
CA GLU A 486 9.97 2.63 -30.26
C GLU A 486 10.45 1.16 -30.24
N SER A 487 11.10 0.71 -29.16
CA SER A 487 11.44 -0.70 -28.90
C SER A 487 10.25 -1.59 -28.52
N TYR A 488 9.08 -1.06 -28.15
CA TYR A 488 7.84 -1.83 -27.98
C TYR A 488 7.09 -2.00 -29.30
N PHE A 489 7.06 -0.94 -30.13
CA PHE A 489 6.65 -1.08 -31.52
C PHE A 489 7.60 -2.00 -32.31
N ARG A 490 8.88 -2.10 -31.91
CA ARG A 490 9.93 -2.80 -32.68
C ARG A 490 10.74 -3.85 -31.92
N SER A 491 10.28 -4.45 -30.82
CA SER A 491 11.08 -5.31 -29.92
C SER A 491 11.98 -6.28 -30.66
N ALA A 492 13.25 -5.88 -30.77
CA ALA A 492 14.16 -6.26 -31.83
C ALA A 492 14.43 -7.77 -31.89
N ARG A 493 14.15 -8.31 -33.08
CA ARG A 493 14.81 -9.35 -33.91
C ARG A 493 15.46 -10.61 -33.28
N ALA A 494 15.52 -10.80 -31.97
CA ALA A 494 16.43 -11.78 -31.37
C ALA A 494 15.83 -13.14 -30.96
N ILE A 495 14.51 -13.33 -30.99
CA ILE A 495 13.90 -14.65 -30.70
C ILE A 495 12.94 -15.00 -31.83
N SER A 496 13.30 -16.01 -32.65
CA SER A 496 12.48 -16.75 -33.62
C SER A 496 11.07 -16.18 -33.93
N ARG A 497 11.03 -15.02 -34.61
CA ARG A 497 9.84 -14.16 -34.86
C ARG A 497 8.79 -14.71 -35.85
N LYS A 498 8.60 -16.02 -35.99
CA LYS A 498 7.63 -16.56 -36.96
C LYS A 498 6.37 -17.20 -36.36
N LYS A 499 6.30 -17.41 -35.04
CA LYS A 499 5.15 -18.11 -34.42
C LYS A 499 4.75 -17.66 -33.01
N PHE A 500 5.28 -16.55 -32.46
CA PHE A 500 4.85 -16.10 -31.14
C PHE A 500 3.37 -15.70 -31.17
N LYS A 501 2.58 -16.34 -30.32
CA LYS A 501 1.17 -16.03 -30.08
C LYS A 501 1.03 -15.88 -28.58
N GLU A 502 0.84 -14.65 -28.14
CA GLU A 502 0.71 -14.25 -26.73
C GLU A 502 -0.21 -15.19 -25.95
N CYS A 503 -1.40 -15.50 -26.49
CA CYS A 503 -2.34 -16.41 -25.84
C CYS A 503 -2.06 -17.92 -25.96
N GLU A 504 -0.97 -18.33 -26.62
CA GLU A 504 -0.53 -19.74 -26.71
C GLU A 504 0.81 -19.96 -25.98
N MET A 505 1.33 -18.95 -25.27
CA MET A 505 2.57 -19.09 -24.51
C MET A 505 2.35 -19.89 -23.21
N ASP A 506 3.44 -20.27 -22.53
CA ASP A 506 3.35 -20.87 -21.20
C ASP A 506 3.02 -19.78 -20.17
N HIS A 507 1.83 -19.82 -19.59
CA HIS A 507 1.38 -18.80 -18.63
C HIS A 507 1.92 -19.03 -17.22
N ARG A 508 2.57 -20.17 -16.95
CA ARG A 508 3.11 -20.47 -15.62
C ARG A 508 4.22 -19.48 -15.21
N VAL A 509 4.78 -18.75 -16.17
CA VAL A 509 5.75 -17.67 -15.93
C VAL A 509 5.13 -16.46 -15.20
N PHE A 510 3.81 -16.27 -15.32
CA PHE A 510 3.03 -15.21 -14.68
C PHE A 510 2.27 -15.69 -13.44
N LEU A 511 2.63 -16.86 -12.91
CA LEU A 511 2.04 -17.36 -11.68
C LEU A 511 2.53 -16.48 -10.52
N THR A 512 1.59 -15.92 -9.77
CA THR A 512 1.85 -15.33 -8.46
C THR A 512 1.46 -16.32 -7.39
N GLU A 513 2.35 -16.55 -6.44
CA GLU A 513 2.17 -17.53 -5.36
C GLU A 513 2.46 -16.85 -4.02
N MET A 514 1.68 -17.18 -2.99
CA MET A 514 1.91 -16.75 -1.62
C MET A 514 2.39 -17.93 -0.78
N PHE A 515 3.48 -17.73 -0.06
CA PHE A 515 4.14 -18.74 0.75
C PHE A 515 4.23 -18.32 2.21
N ALA A 516 4.23 -19.32 3.08
CA ALA A 516 4.53 -19.17 4.50
C ALA A 516 6.00 -19.54 4.78
N LEU A 517 6.83 -18.55 5.10
CA LEU A 517 8.22 -18.78 5.50
C LEU A 517 8.36 -18.75 7.02
N GLY A 518 8.85 -19.87 7.56
CA GLY A 518 9.42 -19.92 8.90
C GLY A 518 10.73 -20.71 8.86
N ARG A 519 11.45 -20.75 9.98
CA ARG A 519 12.76 -21.40 10.07
C ARG A 519 12.79 -22.87 9.62
N HIS A 520 11.73 -23.63 9.85
CA HIS A 520 11.63 -25.05 9.44
C HIS A 520 11.17 -25.25 7.99
N THR A 521 10.71 -24.20 7.32
CA THR A 521 10.21 -24.27 5.94
C THR A 521 11.13 -23.57 4.94
N MET A 522 12.31 -23.10 5.37
CA MET A 522 13.27 -22.36 4.54
C MET A 522 13.57 -22.98 3.17
N ARG A 523 13.61 -24.32 3.07
CA ARG A 523 13.86 -25.04 1.81
C ARG A 523 12.58 -25.49 1.10
N ALA A 524 11.50 -25.65 1.85
CA ALA A 524 10.24 -26.21 1.39
C ALA A 524 9.07 -25.48 2.06
N ALA A 525 8.65 -24.37 1.47
CA ALA A 525 7.63 -23.48 2.01
C ALA A 525 6.21 -23.98 1.68
N PRO A 526 5.29 -24.02 2.67
CA PRO A 526 3.87 -24.21 2.40
C PRO A 526 3.37 -23.11 1.48
N LYS A 527 2.75 -23.50 0.35
CA LYS A 527 2.05 -22.57 -0.53
C LYS A 527 0.61 -22.40 -0.05
N LEU A 528 0.23 -21.18 0.30
CA LEU A 528 -1.08 -20.87 0.86
C LEU A 528 -2.10 -20.47 -0.21
N TRP A 529 -1.63 -19.82 -1.27
CA TRP A 529 -2.49 -19.26 -2.30
C TRP A 529 -1.73 -19.08 -3.62
N GLU A 530 -2.45 -19.07 -4.75
CA GLU A 530 -1.87 -18.74 -6.06
C GLU A 530 -2.90 -18.08 -6.98
N LYS A 531 -2.41 -17.26 -7.91
CA LYS A 531 -3.16 -16.72 -9.04
C LYS A 531 -2.36 -16.90 -10.32
N SER A 532 -2.98 -17.54 -11.31
CA SER A 532 -2.45 -17.63 -12.67
C SER A 532 -2.98 -16.52 -13.57
N ALA A 533 -2.23 -16.24 -14.63
CA ALA A 533 -2.71 -15.40 -15.73
C ALA A 533 -3.87 -16.03 -16.51
N GLU A 534 -4.78 -15.18 -16.98
CA GLU A 534 -6.02 -15.57 -17.66
C GLU A 534 -6.00 -15.10 -19.12
N LYS A 535 -6.66 -15.85 -20.01
CA LYS A 535 -6.86 -15.41 -21.40
C LYS A 535 -8.05 -14.47 -21.45
N TYR A 536 -7.83 -13.27 -21.96
CA TYR A 536 -8.89 -12.31 -22.21
C TYR A 536 -9.13 -12.15 -23.71
N PHE A 537 -10.32 -12.53 -24.15
CA PHE A 537 -10.76 -12.38 -25.54
C PHE A 537 -11.59 -11.12 -25.70
N TYR A 538 -11.30 -10.30 -26.71
CA TYR A 538 -11.95 -9.00 -26.89
C TYR A 538 -12.18 -8.64 -28.36
N ARG A 539 -13.10 -7.69 -28.57
CA ARG A 539 -13.32 -7.00 -29.85
C ARG A 539 -13.22 -5.51 -29.61
N LEU A 540 -12.55 -4.81 -30.53
CA LEU A 540 -12.43 -3.36 -30.43
C LEU A 540 -13.76 -2.69 -30.79
N SER A 541 -14.24 -1.85 -29.90
CA SER A 541 -15.35 -0.93 -30.16
C SER A 541 -14.95 0.16 -31.17
N GLU A 542 -15.91 0.94 -31.67
CA GLU A 542 -15.61 2.08 -32.55
C GLU A 542 -14.75 3.13 -31.83
N SER A 543 -15.01 3.38 -30.54
CA SER A 543 -14.19 4.26 -29.70
C SER A 543 -12.78 3.73 -29.52
N ASP A 544 -12.61 2.42 -29.31
CA ASP A 544 -11.29 1.80 -29.20
C ASP A 544 -10.49 1.95 -30.52
N ARG A 545 -11.15 1.79 -31.67
CA ARG A 545 -10.52 1.99 -32.98
C ARG A 545 -10.10 3.45 -33.21
N LYS A 546 -10.91 4.42 -32.75
CA LYS A 546 -10.56 5.85 -32.79
C LYS A 546 -9.34 6.14 -31.90
N LEU A 547 -9.30 5.60 -30.70
CA LEU A 547 -8.17 5.73 -29.78
C LEU A 547 -6.88 5.12 -30.38
N ALA A 548 -6.98 3.91 -30.93
CA ALA A 548 -5.86 3.25 -31.62
C ALA A 548 -5.32 4.10 -32.79
N ALA A 549 -6.22 4.69 -33.59
CA ALA A 549 -5.85 5.56 -34.70
C ALA A 549 -5.15 6.85 -34.23
N LYS A 550 -5.60 7.44 -33.12
CA LYS A 550 -4.97 8.61 -32.50
C LYS A 550 -3.54 8.30 -32.04
N VAL A 551 -3.36 7.20 -31.28
CA VAL A 551 -2.04 6.71 -30.83
C VAL A 551 -1.14 6.46 -32.05
N LYS A 552 -1.65 5.79 -33.08
CA LYS A 552 -0.89 5.52 -34.31
C LYS A 552 -0.42 6.79 -35.00
N ALA A 553 -1.30 7.78 -35.16
CA ALA A 553 -0.98 9.05 -35.81
C ALA A 553 0.10 9.84 -35.06
N GLN A 554 0.07 9.80 -33.73
CA GLN A 554 1.00 10.51 -32.86
C GLN A 554 2.40 9.87 -32.82
N TYR A 555 2.49 8.53 -32.82
CA TYR A 555 3.74 7.84 -32.50
C TYR A 555 4.41 7.10 -33.66
N SER A 556 3.72 6.86 -34.77
CA SER A 556 4.30 6.04 -35.86
C SER A 556 5.23 6.82 -36.79
N GLY A 557 5.23 8.17 -36.73
CA GLY A 557 5.70 9.00 -37.84
C GLY A 557 5.03 8.59 -39.16
N ASN A 558 5.47 9.14 -40.29
CA ASN A 558 4.96 8.73 -41.61
C ASN A 558 5.36 7.30 -42.04
N LYS A 559 5.74 6.42 -41.10
CA LYS A 559 6.15 5.04 -41.35
C LYS A 559 5.05 4.08 -40.92
N THR A 560 4.32 3.57 -41.91
CA THR A 560 3.51 2.36 -41.76
C THR A 560 4.44 1.20 -41.36
N MET A 561 4.23 0.60 -40.18
CA MET A 561 4.92 -0.64 -39.82
C MET A 561 4.56 -1.70 -40.88
N LYS A 562 5.58 -2.28 -41.53
CA LYS A 562 5.32 -3.36 -42.49
C LYS A 562 4.97 -4.62 -41.68
N GLN A 563 4.19 -5.53 -42.25
CA GLN A 563 3.87 -6.84 -41.62
C GLN A 563 5.11 -7.64 -41.17
N ALA A 564 6.28 -7.33 -41.72
CA ALA A 564 7.57 -7.91 -41.33
C ALA A 564 8.17 -7.32 -40.04
N ASP A 565 7.71 -6.14 -39.61
CA ASP A 565 8.19 -5.40 -38.43
C ASP A 565 7.37 -5.71 -37.17
N MET A 566 6.17 -6.28 -37.32
CA MET A 566 5.33 -6.74 -36.22
C MET A 566 6.02 -7.90 -35.47
N PRO A 567 6.06 -7.91 -34.12
CA PRO A 567 6.76 -8.94 -33.36
C PRO A 567 6.16 -10.35 -33.53
N TRP A 568 4.93 -10.44 -34.05
CA TRP A 568 4.24 -11.69 -34.36
C TRP A 568 3.84 -11.75 -35.84
N LYS A 569 4.18 -12.87 -36.49
CA LYS A 569 3.60 -13.25 -37.79
C LYS A 569 2.37 -14.11 -37.58
N GLY A 570 1.24 -13.44 -37.39
CA GLY A 570 -0.10 -14.00 -37.52
C GLY A 570 -1.03 -12.83 -37.76
N LYS A 571 -1.85 -12.88 -38.82
CA LYS A 571 -2.98 -11.96 -38.90
C LYS A 571 -3.84 -12.27 -37.66
N ARG A 572 -3.78 -11.39 -36.65
CA ARG A 572 -4.89 -11.27 -35.70
C ARG A 572 -6.14 -11.17 -36.58
N SER A 573 -7.10 -12.08 -36.40
CA SER A 573 -8.24 -12.18 -37.31
C SER A 573 -8.94 -10.82 -37.36
N VAL A 574 -9.05 -10.21 -38.54
CA VAL A 574 -9.79 -8.96 -38.72
C VAL A 574 -11.27 -9.16 -38.35
N ASP A 575 -11.75 -10.40 -38.50
CA ASP A 575 -13.14 -10.81 -38.31
C ASP A 575 -13.38 -11.64 -37.03
N GLY A 576 -12.35 -11.86 -36.19
CA GLY A 576 -12.40 -12.74 -35.02
C GLY A 576 -12.01 -12.04 -33.70
N PRO A 577 -12.34 -12.62 -32.53
CA PRO A 577 -11.93 -12.05 -31.25
C PRO A 577 -10.39 -12.03 -31.14
N LEU A 578 -9.86 -10.88 -30.73
CA LEU A 578 -8.47 -10.71 -30.34
C LEU A 578 -8.27 -11.34 -28.96
N CYS A 579 -7.02 -11.65 -28.61
CA CYS A 579 -6.69 -12.22 -27.32
C CYS A 579 -5.44 -11.56 -26.73
N VAL A 580 -5.48 -11.33 -25.43
CA VAL A 580 -4.35 -10.91 -24.59
C VAL A 580 -4.31 -11.77 -23.33
N ILE A 581 -3.14 -11.83 -22.70
CA ILE A 581 -3.00 -12.39 -21.35
C ILE A 581 -3.24 -11.28 -20.33
N SER A 582 -4.16 -11.54 -19.41
CA SER A 582 -4.32 -10.77 -18.18
C SER A 582 -3.42 -11.41 -17.13
N GLU A 583 -2.28 -10.81 -16.86
CA GLU A 583 -1.28 -11.30 -15.93
C GLU A 583 -1.45 -10.65 -14.55
N PRO A 584 -1.31 -11.42 -13.46
CA PRO A 584 -1.12 -10.86 -12.12
C PRO A 584 0.08 -9.90 -12.12
N ASP A 585 -0.14 -8.68 -11.65
CA ASP A 585 0.88 -7.64 -11.51
C ASP A 585 0.43 -6.74 -10.35
N GLU A 586 0.90 -7.06 -9.15
CA GLU A 586 0.45 -6.40 -7.92
C GLU A 586 1.60 -5.73 -7.16
N ARG A 587 1.23 -4.68 -6.43
CA ARG A 587 2.12 -3.72 -5.75
C ARG A 587 1.68 -3.38 -4.33
N THR A 588 0.67 -4.07 -3.84
CA THR A 588 -0.03 -3.74 -2.60
C THR A 588 0.29 -4.77 -1.52
N THR A 589 -0.12 -4.43 -0.30
CA THR A 589 -0.06 -5.32 0.85
C THR A 589 -1.46 -5.86 1.15
N GLY A 590 -1.54 -7.12 1.58
CA GLY A 590 -2.76 -7.71 2.12
C GLY A 590 -3.03 -7.28 3.56
N ALA A 591 -3.90 -8.00 4.26
CA ALA A 591 -4.12 -7.84 5.70
C ALA A 591 -4.32 -9.20 6.38
N ILE A 592 -4.10 -9.27 7.69
CA ILE A 592 -4.36 -10.46 8.52
C ILE A 592 -5.32 -10.14 9.65
N GLY A 593 -6.33 -10.98 9.86
CA GLY A 593 -7.34 -10.74 10.90
C GLY A 593 -8.29 -11.92 11.03
N ASP A 594 -9.15 -11.89 12.04
CA ASP A 594 -10.24 -12.85 12.19
C ASP A 594 -11.51 -12.19 11.63
N VAL A 595 -11.78 -12.42 10.34
CA VAL A 595 -12.86 -11.73 9.62
C VAL A 595 -14.15 -12.54 9.56
N ASP A 596 -14.15 -13.77 10.10
CA ASP A 596 -15.33 -14.63 10.21
C ASP A 596 -15.72 -15.01 11.65
N GLY A 597 -14.91 -14.61 12.64
CA GLY A 597 -15.19 -14.79 14.06
C GLY A 597 -14.96 -16.22 14.56
N ASP A 598 -14.26 -17.07 13.81
CA ASP A 598 -13.93 -18.43 14.24
C ASP A 598 -12.77 -18.49 15.26
N GLY A 599 -12.13 -17.34 15.51
CA GLY A 599 -11.02 -17.18 16.46
C GLY A 599 -9.64 -17.47 15.87
N LYS A 600 -9.54 -17.74 14.57
CA LYS A 600 -8.29 -17.98 13.85
C LYS A 600 -7.99 -16.87 12.86
N LEU A 601 -6.76 -16.85 12.38
CA LEU A 601 -6.33 -15.86 11.40
C LEU A 601 -6.69 -16.25 9.96
N ASP A 602 -7.28 -15.28 9.29
CA ASP A 602 -7.46 -15.19 7.85
C ASP A 602 -6.46 -14.20 7.24
N ALA A 603 -6.15 -14.38 5.96
CA ALA A 603 -5.47 -13.40 5.13
C ALA A 603 -6.45 -12.83 4.10
N ILE A 604 -6.51 -11.50 4.02
CA ILE A 604 -7.11 -10.81 2.89
C ILE A 604 -6.01 -10.50 1.87
N VAL A 605 -6.18 -11.06 0.68
CA VAL A 605 -5.26 -10.90 -0.45
C VAL A 605 -5.99 -10.11 -1.53
N ASN A 606 -5.59 -8.87 -1.76
CA ASN A 606 -5.86 -8.21 -3.02
C ASN A 606 -4.95 -8.82 -4.11
N MET A 607 -5.37 -8.74 -5.37
CA MET A 607 -4.58 -9.08 -6.55
C MET A 607 -5.08 -8.29 -7.75
N VAL A 608 -4.22 -7.48 -8.36
CA VAL A 608 -4.51 -6.81 -9.64
C VAL A 608 -4.01 -7.68 -10.80
N SER A 609 -4.87 -7.90 -11.79
CA SER A 609 -4.49 -8.51 -13.07
C SER A 609 -4.57 -7.48 -14.18
N VAL A 610 -3.54 -7.45 -15.01
CA VAL A 610 -3.33 -6.43 -16.04
C VAL A 610 -3.22 -7.07 -17.42
N GLY A 611 -3.95 -6.54 -18.39
CA GLY A 611 -3.88 -6.96 -19.79
C GLY A 611 -3.73 -5.78 -20.74
N VAL A 612 -2.73 -5.82 -21.63
CA VAL A 612 -2.48 -4.75 -22.61
C VAL A 612 -3.30 -4.97 -23.88
N ILE A 613 -4.43 -4.25 -24.01
CA ILE A 613 -5.31 -4.34 -25.18
C ILE A 613 -4.63 -3.69 -26.39
N ARG A 614 -4.56 -4.45 -27.49
CA ARG A 614 -3.93 -4.04 -28.75
C ARG A 614 -4.86 -4.22 -29.95
N ASP A 615 -4.64 -3.47 -31.02
CA ASP A 615 -5.37 -3.66 -32.27
C ASP A 615 -4.87 -4.87 -33.09
N GLU A 616 -5.42 -5.04 -34.29
CA GLU A 616 -5.02 -6.08 -35.25
C GLU A 616 -3.57 -5.89 -35.73
N GLU A 617 -3.07 -4.65 -35.67
CA GLU A 617 -1.76 -4.18 -36.08
C GLU A 617 -0.72 -4.10 -34.95
N THR A 618 -1.03 -4.63 -33.75
CA THR A 618 -0.17 -4.62 -32.56
C THR A 618 -0.08 -3.31 -31.81
N ASN A 619 -0.76 -2.28 -32.28
CA ASN A 619 -0.69 -0.96 -31.65
C ASN A 619 -1.40 -1.02 -30.30
N TYR A 620 -0.82 -0.37 -29.30
CA TYR A 620 -1.45 -0.15 -28.01
C TYR A 620 -2.79 0.56 -28.18
N VAL A 621 -3.82 0.08 -27.48
CA VAL A 621 -5.14 0.72 -27.43
C VAL A 621 -5.41 1.22 -26.02
N LYS A 622 -5.43 0.31 -25.05
CA LYS A 622 -5.71 0.59 -23.65
C LYS A 622 -5.21 -0.52 -22.74
N MET A 623 -5.22 -0.29 -21.44
CA MET A 623 -5.06 -1.33 -20.44
C MET A 623 -6.43 -1.89 -20.04
N LYS A 624 -6.44 -3.14 -19.61
CA LYS A 624 -7.51 -3.75 -18.84
C LYS A 624 -6.95 -4.08 -17.46
N PHE A 625 -7.66 -3.67 -16.43
CA PHE A 625 -7.36 -3.99 -15.04
C PHE A 625 -8.55 -4.76 -14.48
N ASP A 626 -8.28 -5.81 -13.71
CA ASP A 626 -9.28 -6.46 -12.87
C ASP A 626 -8.66 -6.62 -11.46
N VAL A 627 -9.41 -6.26 -10.41
CA VAL A 627 -9.04 -6.55 -9.02
C VAL A 627 -9.77 -7.80 -8.56
N ASP A 628 -9.03 -8.72 -7.96
CA ASP A 628 -9.58 -9.82 -7.18
C ASP A 628 -9.21 -9.63 -5.71
N ILE A 629 -10.18 -9.78 -4.81
CA ILE A 629 -9.98 -9.77 -3.36
C ILE A 629 -10.35 -11.16 -2.84
N TYR A 630 -9.46 -11.78 -2.08
CA TYR A 630 -9.63 -13.12 -1.54
C TYR A 630 -9.59 -13.11 -0.02
N LYS A 631 -10.42 -13.95 0.61
CA LYS A 631 -10.19 -14.44 1.98
C LYS A 631 -9.52 -15.81 1.93
N VAL A 632 -8.46 -15.98 2.71
CA VAL A 632 -7.70 -17.23 2.82
C VAL A 632 -7.62 -17.63 4.30
N ASN A 633 -8.22 -18.75 4.67
CA ASN A 633 -8.20 -19.26 6.04
C ASN A 633 -6.81 -19.85 6.37
N ILE A 634 -5.89 -19.05 6.91
CA ILE A 634 -4.46 -19.39 7.01
C ILE A 634 -4.24 -20.61 7.89
N GLU A 635 -4.81 -20.59 9.09
CA GLU A 635 -4.61 -21.65 10.09
C GLU A 635 -5.21 -22.99 9.68
N GLU A 636 -6.20 -22.96 8.78
CA GLU A 636 -6.82 -24.15 8.20
C GLU A 636 -5.97 -24.73 7.06
N ILE A 637 -5.42 -23.87 6.21
CA ILE A 637 -4.64 -24.29 5.04
C ILE A 637 -3.22 -24.72 5.42
N LEU A 638 -2.60 -24.05 6.40
CA LEU A 638 -1.18 -24.22 6.74
C LEU A 638 -0.74 -25.67 7.04
N PRO A 639 -1.50 -26.51 7.77
CA PRO A 639 -1.12 -27.89 8.06
C PRO A 639 -1.05 -28.80 6.82
N ASP A 640 -1.97 -28.61 5.88
CA ASP A 640 -2.15 -29.46 4.69
C ASP A 640 -1.60 -28.83 3.40
N ALA A 641 -1.13 -27.59 3.47
CA ALA A 641 -0.60 -26.85 2.33
C ALA A 641 0.58 -27.58 1.67
N PRO A 642 0.61 -27.64 0.32
CA PRO A 642 1.68 -28.30 -0.40
C PRO A 642 3.00 -27.58 -0.15
N LYS A 643 4.00 -28.33 0.32
CA LYS A 643 5.35 -27.81 0.56
C LYS A 643 6.12 -27.76 -0.77
N ILE A 644 6.45 -26.56 -1.22
CA ILE A 644 7.14 -26.34 -2.48
C ILE A 644 8.62 -26.12 -2.21
N ASN A 645 9.48 -26.90 -2.86
CA ASN A 645 10.92 -26.70 -2.79
C ASN A 645 11.30 -25.37 -3.45
N LEU A 646 11.94 -24.50 -2.67
CA LEU A 646 12.42 -23.21 -3.13
C LEU A 646 13.93 -23.28 -3.38
N ASN A 647 14.39 -22.69 -4.48
CA ASN A 647 15.81 -22.59 -4.77
C ASN A 647 16.38 -21.39 -4.02
N VAL A 648 16.90 -21.65 -2.81
CA VAL A 648 17.29 -20.61 -1.85
C VAL A 648 18.75 -20.71 -1.47
N THR A 649 19.33 -19.56 -1.13
CA THR A 649 20.59 -19.50 -0.38
C THR A 649 20.26 -19.34 1.09
N ILE A 650 20.87 -20.18 1.94
CA ILE A 650 20.67 -20.16 3.39
C ILE A 650 22.02 -19.94 4.05
N HIS A 651 22.09 -18.94 4.93
CA HIS A 651 23.30 -18.62 5.67
C HIS A 651 23.69 -19.75 6.63
N PRO A 652 24.99 -20.05 6.82
CA PRO A 652 25.43 -21.12 7.72
C PRO A 652 24.92 -21.01 9.16
N ARG A 653 24.67 -19.79 9.67
CA ARG A 653 24.06 -19.57 11.00
C ARG A 653 22.70 -20.27 11.16
N MET A 654 21.97 -20.46 10.05
CA MET A 654 20.64 -21.08 10.06
C MET A 654 20.67 -22.61 9.94
N LEU A 655 21.84 -23.24 9.80
CA LEU A 655 21.97 -24.69 9.53
C LEU A 655 22.20 -25.55 10.79
N THR A 656 22.02 -24.98 11.99
CA THR A 656 22.22 -25.69 13.26
C THR A 656 21.19 -26.82 13.46
N LYS A 657 21.61 -27.96 14.01
CA LYS A 657 20.85 -29.23 14.03
C LYS A 657 19.77 -29.33 15.11
N GLU A 658 19.80 -28.50 16.15
CA GLU A 658 18.92 -28.62 17.32
C GLU A 658 17.65 -27.77 17.19
N TYR A 659 17.05 -27.73 15.99
CA TYR A 659 15.79 -27.02 15.80
C TYR A 659 14.62 -27.99 15.73
N HIS A 660 13.73 -27.93 16.72
CA HIS A 660 12.48 -28.69 16.73
C HIS A 660 11.34 -27.80 16.24
N ALA A 661 10.82 -28.08 15.05
CA ALA A 661 9.61 -27.41 14.57
C ALA A 661 8.46 -27.61 15.57
N PRO A 662 7.64 -26.59 15.85
CA PRO A 662 6.49 -26.75 16.72
C PRO A 662 5.54 -27.79 16.13
N ALA A 663 5.03 -28.69 16.96
CA ALA A 663 4.09 -29.73 16.53
C ALA A 663 2.77 -29.15 15.98
N LYS A 664 2.43 -27.94 16.42
CA LYS A 664 1.31 -27.14 15.94
C LYS A 664 1.66 -25.66 16.06
N TRP A 665 1.26 -24.87 15.07
CA TRP A 665 1.29 -23.42 15.17
C TRP A 665 0.18 -22.93 16.09
N ASN A 666 0.55 -22.07 17.04
CA ASN A 666 -0.39 -21.31 17.85
C ASN A 666 -0.08 -19.83 17.60
N PHE A 667 -0.94 -19.15 16.86
CA PHE A 667 -0.79 -17.74 16.56
C PHE A 667 -1.51 -16.88 17.59
N ARG A 668 -1.03 -15.65 17.76
CA ARG A 668 -1.78 -14.65 18.51
C ARG A 668 -3.06 -14.33 17.74
N SER A 669 -4.15 -14.06 18.47
CA SER A 669 -5.40 -13.56 17.86
C SER A 669 -5.16 -12.25 17.12
N GLY A 670 -5.98 -11.90 16.14
CA GLY A 670 -5.82 -10.67 15.33
C GLY A 670 -5.59 -9.41 16.18
N SER A 671 -6.40 -9.22 17.23
CA SER A 671 -6.26 -8.09 18.18
C SER A 671 -4.99 -8.09 19.05
N ARG A 672 -4.22 -9.17 19.06
CA ARG A 672 -2.95 -9.33 19.79
C ARG A 672 -1.73 -9.41 18.86
N GLN A 673 -1.93 -9.29 17.55
CA GLN A 673 -0.85 -9.18 16.58
C GLN A 673 -0.23 -7.78 16.67
N THR A 674 0.98 -7.65 17.22
CA THR A 674 1.68 -6.35 17.23
C THR A 674 1.91 -5.84 15.80
N TRP A 675 2.20 -6.77 14.88
CA TRP A 675 2.42 -6.46 13.45
C TRP A 675 1.14 -6.22 12.66
N ALA A 676 -0.04 -6.21 13.29
CA ALA A 676 -1.25 -5.68 12.65
C ALA A 676 -1.21 -4.14 12.55
N GLY A 677 -0.43 -3.47 13.42
CA GLY A 677 -0.09 -2.05 13.30
C GLY A 677 0.72 -1.79 12.04
N TYR A 678 1.78 -2.59 11.86
CA TYR A 678 2.51 -2.68 10.60
C TYR A 678 1.56 -3.09 9.45
N MET A 679 1.78 -2.52 8.25
CA MET A 679 1.04 -2.72 7.00
C MET A 679 -0.11 -3.75 6.97
N GLY A 680 -1.28 -3.32 6.48
CA GLY A 680 -2.45 -4.18 6.29
C GLY A 680 -3.55 -3.79 7.26
N THR A 681 -3.83 -4.63 8.25
CA THR A 681 -4.99 -4.56 9.16
C THR A 681 -5.26 -3.15 9.71
N TYR A 682 -4.30 -2.57 10.42
CA TYR A 682 -4.39 -1.20 10.94
C TYR A 682 -3.56 -0.22 10.10
N GLY A 683 -2.34 -0.62 9.70
CA GLY A 683 -1.43 0.18 8.88
C GLY A 683 -1.19 1.57 9.48
N ASP A 684 -0.87 1.61 10.75
CA ASP A 684 -0.67 2.85 11.49
C ASP A 684 0.73 3.45 11.22
N SER A 685 0.77 4.78 11.16
CA SER A 685 2.01 5.53 10.96
C SER A 685 2.99 5.46 12.14
N VAL A 686 2.75 4.57 13.09
CA VAL A 686 3.55 4.31 14.31
C VAL A 686 4.45 3.08 14.11
N TYR A 687 4.12 2.20 13.16
CA TYR A 687 4.92 1.03 12.82
C TYR A 687 5.41 1.02 11.37
N SER A 688 4.77 1.79 10.47
CA SER A 688 5.17 1.90 9.06
C SER A 688 4.76 3.20 8.39
#